data_AF-A0A956QQV3-F1
#
_entry.id   AF-A0A956QQV3-F1
#
_cell.length_a   1.000
_cell.length_b   1.000
_cell.length_c   1.000
_cell.angle_alpha   90.00
_cell.angle_beta   90.00
_cell.angle_gamma   90.00
#
_symmetry.space_group_name_H-M   'P 1'
#
loop_
_entity.id
_entity.type
_entity.pdbx_description
1 polymer ?
#
loop_
_entity_poly.entity_id
_entity_poly.type
_entity_poly.pdbx_seq_one_letter_code
_entity_poly.pdbx_strand_id
1 'polypeptide(L)'
;MDSQSLFEAYPYTVVSLDYIKAERRRDTFARACPQFIIVDEAHACVGTHRGRQQRYELLKRLADEPERHMLLLTATPHSGDETAFERLLALLNDGFSPAAFESEAYRKRLARHFVQRRRIDVTSTNWGEDNVFPEHKTTEFSYKLNAKHLAFHEAILEYCLGVVQGAGTSEQNRRIAFWGTLALMRCAGSSPAAALRTLRNRLADEPERLEEQVYDEDGEEMDAFDVEPGTGFEDRPQLEALIKQAEALVADKDPILSAVVDLLKPLLEEGANPVVFCRFLATADHVAQGLRQAFQRSFPNLKVEVVTGELTADDRRQRVEEMAADEHRLLVATDCLSEGINLQELFDTVVHYDLSWNPTRHQQREGRVNRFGQPADTVRSILLFSEDSAIDGAVLEVILRKAEAIKAATGVTVPLPEERGAVTSALMNAVILRNRKPAQLTLDLNLAAASKELDAMWKDAEEGERRSTTIFAQNALKPEEVLPEWHKWREILGAPEQLERFVYRAMNRLDAPLESKNGVVHAYLDYLPQAIKERLDGRNLNGPLRITFDKNRVAPHTEIMTRNHALPSILAESLLEGALDPQGSVLEPLGRMGAWPTQGVAQLTTLVLLRLRYKLHVHARKARLLLVEEADTLAFEGLSETFCKAGEAARQLLDLESTGDLPEAAKQRFLAQARQRVEQNLTGAIQAYAQQRAEQLQADHLRVRETKVEVSKVTVEPVLPADIVGLFVLAP
;
A
#
# COMPACT_ATOMS: atom_id res chain seq x y z
N MET A 1 -0.66 -38.98 -20.15
CA MET A 1 -1.31 -38.09 -19.19
C MET A 1 -0.57 -36.78 -19.29
N ASP A 2 -1.18 -35.82 -19.97
CA ASP A 2 -0.57 -34.52 -20.26
C ASP A 2 -0.16 -33.85 -18.95
N SER A 3 1.09 -33.42 -18.90
CA SER A 3 1.66 -32.70 -17.76
C SER A 3 1.07 -31.28 -17.76
N GLN A 4 -0.13 -31.13 -17.21
CA GLN A 4 -0.75 -29.84 -16.98
C GLN A 4 0.24 -28.95 -16.20
N SER A 5 0.49 -27.75 -16.71
CA SER A 5 1.43 -26.85 -16.04
C SER A 5 0.81 -26.31 -14.74
N LEU A 6 1.63 -25.94 -13.76
CA LEU A 6 1.16 -25.34 -12.51
C LEU A 6 0.29 -24.10 -12.77
N PHE A 7 0.63 -23.31 -13.80
CA PHE A 7 -0.08 -22.10 -14.21
C PHE A 7 -1.40 -22.37 -14.95
N GLU A 8 -1.59 -23.60 -15.46
CA GLU A 8 -2.86 -24.05 -16.01
C GLU A 8 -3.78 -24.65 -14.95
N ALA A 9 -3.20 -25.25 -13.89
CA ALA A 9 -3.96 -25.83 -12.79
C ALA A 9 -4.52 -24.76 -11.84
N TYR A 10 -3.78 -23.67 -11.62
CA TYR A 10 -4.17 -22.58 -10.73
C TYR A 10 -4.37 -21.27 -11.51
N PRO A 11 -5.58 -20.68 -11.49
CA PRO A 11 -5.89 -19.47 -12.27
C PRO A 11 -5.12 -18.23 -11.80
N TYR A 12 -4.69 -18.21 -10.53
CA TYR A 12 -3.90 -17.15 -9.92
C TYR A 12 -2.67 -17.74 -9.26
N THR A 13 -1.49 -17.25 -9.59
CA THR A 13 -0.22 -17.73 -9.05
C THR A 13 0.67 -16.55 -8.65
N VAL A 14 1.31 -16.64 -7.48
CA VAL A 14 2.34 -15.70 -7.03
C VAL A 14 3.67 -16.43 -7.02
N VAL A 15 4.70 -15.87 -7.68
CA VAL A 15 6.02 -16.50 -7.77
C VAL A 15 7.12 -15.45 -7.63
N SER A 16 8.17 -15.77 -6.87
CA SER A 16 9.36 -14.93 -6.77
C SER A 16 10.15 -14.92 -8.08
N LEU A 17 10.58 -13.73 -8.52
CA LEU A 17 11.46 -13.54 -9.67
C LEU A 17 12.78 -14.30 -9.52
N ASP A 18 13.34 -14.39 -8.32
CA ASP A 18 14.58 -15.12 -8.08
C ASP A 18 14.42 -16.63 -8.23
N TYR A 19 13.22 -17.14 -7.95
CA TYR A 19 12.91 -18.53 -8.22
C TYR A 19 12.85 -18.79 -9.74
N ILE A 20 12.15 -17.94 -10.51
CA ILE A 20 11.92 -18.19 -11.95
C ILE A 20 13.07 -17.76 -12.87
N LYS A 21 13.95 -16.84 -12.45
CA LYS A 21 15.07 -16.37 -13.28
C LYS A 21 16.11 -17.45 -13.55
N ALA A 22 16.19 -18.46 -12.68
CA ALA A 22 17.15 -19.56 -12.80
C ALA A 22 16.99 -20.28 -14.15
N GLU A 23 18.10 -20.51 -14.85
CA GLU A 23 18.15 -21.01 -16.23
C GLU A 23 17.30 -22.28 -16.45
N ARG A 24 17.30 -23.20 -15.48
CA ARG A 24 16.50 -24.44 -15.50
C ARG A 24 14.98 -24.22 -15.58
N ARG A 25 14.47 -23.10 -15.08
CA ARG A 25 13.03 -22.81 -14.96
C ARG A 25 12.57 -21.70 -15.91
N ARG A 26 13.48 -20.82 -16.32
CA ARG A 26 13.21 -19.63 -17.16
C ARG A 26 12.46 -19.98 -18.44
N ASP A 27 12.92 -20.99 -19.18
CA ASP A 27 12.30 -21.38 -20.47
C ASP A 27 10.92 -22.00 -20.30
N THR A 28 10.77 -22.87 -19.31
CA THR A 28 9.49 -23.51 -19.00
C THR A 28 8.47 -22.47 -18.55
N PHE A 29 8.89 -21.53 -17.70
CA PHE A 29 8.05 -20.42 -17.25
C PHE A 29 7.61 -19.53 -18.41
N ALA A 30 8.55 -19.10 -19.28
CA ALA A 30 8.22 -18.20 -20.39
C ALA A 30 7.12 -18.78 -21.30
N ARG A 31 7.14 -20.10 -21.54
CA ARG A 31 6.15 -20.82 -22.36
C ARG A 31 4.80 -21.02 -21.69
N ALA A 32 4.77 -21.27 -20.39
CA ALA A 32 3.55 -21.55 -19.63
C ALA A 32 2.99 -20.31 -18.91
N CYS A 33 3.60 -19.15 -19.14
CA CYS A 33 3.25 -17.92 -18.43
C CYS A 33 1.84 -17.45 -18.82
N PRO A 34 1.00 -17.04 -17.86
CA PRO A 34 -0.31 -16.46 -18.15
C PRO A 34 -0.23 -15.21 -19.03
N GLN A 35 -1.34 -14.90 -19.73
CA GLN A 35 -1.44 -13.72 -20.59
C GLN A 35 -1.40 -12.40 -19.81
N PHE A 36 -1.83 -12.39 -18.54
CA PHE A 36 -1.82 -11.22 -17.68
C PHE A 36 -0.81 -11.39 -16.55
N ILE A 37 0.17 -10.48 -16.47
CA ILE A 37 1.28 -10.52 -15.52
C ILE A 37 1.33 -9.22 -14.74
N ILE A 38 1.51 -9.34 -13.43
CA ILE A 38 1.82 -8.22 -12.54
C ILE A 38 3.26 -8.42 -12.06
N VAL A 39 4.11 -7.42 -12.27
CA VAL A 39 5.48 -7.40 -11.77
C VAL A 39 5.56 -6.32 -10.70
N ASP A 40 5.78 -6.74 -9.46
CA ASP A 40 5.99 -5.83 -8.34
C ASP A 40 7.47 -5.44 -8.23
N GLU A 41 7.73 -4.24 -7.72
CA GLU A 41 9.07 -3.62 -7.62
C GLU A 41 9.91 -3.73 -8.90
N ALA A 42 9.32 -3.34 -10.04
CA ALA A 42 9.92 -3.49 -11.36
C ALA A 42 11.29 -2.77 -11.50
N HIS A 43 11.58 -1.76 -10.68
CA HIS A 43 12.90 -1.09 -10.66
C HIS A 43 14.04 -2.05 -10.25
N ALA A 44 13.78 -3.04 -9.41
CA ALA A 44 14.75 -4.04 -8.99
C ALA A 44 15.16 -5.03 -10.10
N CYS A 45 14.51 -4.94 -11.27
CA CYS A 45 14.70 -5.84 -12.40
C CYS A 45 15.50 -5.24 -13.57
N VAL A 46 15.83 -3.95 -13.55
CA VAL A 46 16.33 -3.24 -14.75
C VAL A 46 17.81 -2.80 -14.70
N GLY A 47 18.49 -3.03 -13.56
CA GLY A 47 19.88 -2.59 -13.34
C GLY A 47 20.95 -3.31 -14.20
N THR A 48 22.17 -2.80 -14.14
CA THR A 48 23.31 -3.17 -15.02
C THR A 48 24.11 -4.39 -14.55
N HIS A 49 23.92 -4.88 -13.33
CA HIS A 49 24.66 -6.02 -12.76
C HIS A 49 24.16 -7.39 -13.26
N ARG A 50 25.00 -8.42 -13.20
CA ARG A 50 24.76 -9.75 -13.80
C ARG A 50 23.45 -10.41 -13.35
N GLY A 51 23.11 -10.33 -12.06
CA GLY A 51 21.86 -10.88 -11.51
C GLY A 51 20.61 -10.09 -11.93
N ARG A 52 20.72 -8.76 -12.01
CA ARG A 52 19.66 -7.85 -12.48
C ARG A 52 19.43 -7.98 -13.99
N GLN A 53 20.50 -8.18 -14.77
CA GLN A 53 20.43 -8.47 -16.20
C GLN A 53 19.59 -9.72 -16.49
N GLN A 54 19.74 -10.81 -15.73
CA GLN A 54 18.92 -12.02 -15.90
C GLN A 54 17.43 -11.76 -15.66
N ARG A 55 17.09 -10.94 -14.65
CA ARG A 55 15.70 -10.53 -14.38
C ARG A 55 15.16 -9.71 -15.55
N TYR A 56 15.93 -8.72 -16.02
CA TYR A 56 15.56 -7.88 -17.16
C TYR A 56 15.31 -8.71 -18.43
N GLU A 57 16.22 -9.59 -18.79
CA GLU A 57 16.08 -10.39 -20.01
C GLU A 57 14.89 -11.36 -19.96
N LEU A 58 14.54 -11.87 -18.77
CA LEU A 58 13.32 -12.66 -18.62
C LEU A 58 12.12 -11.76 -18.91
N LEU A 59 11.98 -10.62 -18.20
CA LEU A 59 10.86 -9.70 -18.40
C LEU A 59 10.75 -9.21 -19.83
N LYS A 60 11.88 -8.90 -20.48
CA LYS A 60 11.92 -8.46 -21.87
C LYS A 60 11.37 -9.53 -22.81
N ARG A 61 11.79 -10.79 -22.63
CA ARG A 61 11.25 -11.91 -23.41
C ARG A 61 9.74 -12.09 -23.22
N LEU A 62 9.22 -11.86 -22.02
CA LEU A 62 7.77 -11.89 -21.78
C LEU A 62 7.09 -10.70 -22.50
N ALA A 63 7.66 -9.49 -22.38
CA ALA A 63 7.11 -8.27 -22.99
C ALA A 63 7.10 -8.29 -24.53
N ASP A 64 8.01 -9.04 -25.16
CA ASP A 64 8.09 -9.17 -26.63
C ASP A 64 6.90 -9.97 -27.22
N GLU A 65 6.10 -10.65 -26.40
CA GLU A 65 4.89 -11.32 -26.86
C GLU A 65 3.70 -10.33 -26.99
N PRO A 66 3.16 -10.12 -28.21
CA PRO A 66 2.21 -9.04 -28.48
C PRO A 66 0.82 -9.23 -27.84
N GLU A 67 0.45 -10.47 -27.53
CA GLU A 67 -0.82 -10.80 -26.85
C GLU A 67 -0.70 -10.72 -25.32
N ARG A 68 0.49 -10.40 -24.80
CA ARG A 68 0.75 -10.38 -23.36
C ARG A 68 0.46 -9.01 -22.76
N HIS A 69 -0.20 -9.02 -21.61
CA HIS A 69 -0.55 -7.85 -20.85
C HIS A 69 0.28 -7.80 -19.57
N MET A 70 1.12 -6.77 -19.44
CA MET A 70 2.01 -6.60 -18.29
C MET A 70 1.67 -5.32 -17.53
N LEU A 71 1.52 -5.44 -16.21
CA LEU A 71 1.42 -4.33 -15.27
C LEU A 71 2.70 -4.27 -14.44
N LEU A 72 3.44 -3.18 -14.54
CA LEU A 72 4.68 -2.95 -13.79
C LEU A 72 4.39 -1.98 -12.64
N LEU A 73 4.63 -2.43 -11.41
CA LEU A 73 4.46 -1.63 -10.20
C LEU A 73 5.85 -1.26 -9.66
N THR A 74 6.05 0.02 -9.34
CA THR A 74 7.29 0.50 -8.72
C THR A 74 7.05 1.85 -8.04
N ALA A 75 7.58 2.02 -6.83
CA ALA A 75 7.55 3.31 -6.13
C ALA A 75 8.60 4.29 -6.66
N THR A 76 9.73 3.78 -7.17
CA THR A 76 10.90 4.54 -7.60
C THR A 76 11.27 4.14 -9.03
N PRO A 77 10.51 4.59 -10.04
CA PRO A 77 10.76 4.24 -11.44
C PRO A 77 12.11 4.76 -11.95
N HIS A 78 12.58 5.89 -11.42
CA HIS A 78 13.87 6.47 -11.73
C HIS A 78 14.70 6.55 -10.44
N SER A 79 15.80 5.80 -10.36
CA SER A 79 16.68 5.77 -9.18
C SER A 79 17.96 6.58 -9.33
N GLY A 80 18.10 7.33 -10.43
CA GLY A 80 19.29 8.09 -10.77
C GLY A 80 20.11 7.46 -11.90
N ASP A 81 19.87 6.18 -12.20
CA ASP A 81 20.46 5.48 -13.35
C ASP A 81 19.56 5.64 -14.59
N GLU A 82 20.00 6.47 -15.54
CA GLU A 82 19.31 6.68 -16.82
C GLU A 82 19.20 5.39 -17.65
N THR A 83 20.17 4.47 -17.55
CA THR A 83 20.18 3.20 -18.28
C THR A 83 19.14 2.24 -17.71
N ALA A 84 19.05 2.16 -16.38
CA ALA A 84 18.01 1.38 -15.71
C ALA A 84 16.61 1.92 -16.04
N PHE A 85 16.45 3.25 -16.07
CA PHE A 85 15.18 3.86 -16.43
C PHE A 85 14.81 3.62 -17.90
N GLU A 86 15.76 3.73 -18.83
CA GLU A 86 15.53 3.41 -20.25
C GLU A 86 15.07 1.95 -20.43
N ARG A 87 15.71 1.01 -19.73
CA ARG A 87 15.31 -0.40 -19.74
C ARG A 87 13.90 -0.60 -19.19
N LEU A 88 13.52 0.09 -18.13
CA LEU A 88 12.16 0.04 -17.60
C LEU A 88 11.13 0.52 -18.63
N LEU A 89 11.44 1.60 -19.35
CA LEU A 89 10.59 2.10 -20.43
C LEU A 89 10.51 1.15 -21.63
N ALA A 90 11.62 0.47 -21.96
CA ALA A 90 11.68 -0.52 -23.03
C ALA A 90 10.78 -1.75 -22.76
N LEU A 91 10.54 -2.09 -21.48
CA LEU A 91 9.56 -3.12 -21.11
C LEU A 91 8.11 -2.72 -21.45
N LEU A 92 7.80 -1.42 -21.52
CA LEU A 92 6.49 -0.93 -21.95
C LEU A 92 6.38 -0.88 -23.48
N ASN A 93 7.42 -0.36 -24.14
CA ASN A 93 7.54 -0.31 -25.59
C ASN A 93 8.98 0.03 -26.01
N ASP A 94 9.55 -0.69 -26.96
CA ASP A 94 10.90 -0.43 -27.50
C ASP A 94 11.09 0.96 -28.12
N GLY A 95 10.00 1.64 -28.48
CA GLY A 95 10.04 3.01 -28.99
C GLY A 95 10.14 4.09 -27.92
N PHE A 96 10.20 3.73 -26.63
CA PHE A 96 10.42 4.68 -25.54
C PHE A 96 11.91 4.78 -25.19
N SER A 97 12.42 6.02 -25.17
CA SER A 97 13.78 6.34 -24.75
C SER A 97 13.80 7.70 -24.04
N PRO A 98 14.59 7.86 -22.96
CA PRO A 98 14.70 9.12 -22.24
C PRO A 98 15.10 10.32 -23.12
N ALA A 99 15.85 10.10 -24.20
CA ALA A 99 16.31 11.16 -25.09
C ALA A 99 15.17 11.94 -25.80
N ALA A 100 13.94 11.40 -25.82
CA ALA A 100 12.81 11.98 -26.53
C ALA A 100 11.84 12.80 -25.65
N PHE A 101 12.15 13.02 -24.37
CA PHE A 101 11.24 13.69 -23.42
C PHE A 101 10.84 15.12 -23.78
N GLU A 102 11.68 15.85 -24.50
CA GLU A 102 11.39 17.21 -24.97
C GLU A 102 10.15 17.25 -25.89
N SER A 103 9.88 16.16 -26.62
CA SER A 103 8.74 16.07 -27.52
C SER A 103 7.43 15.92 -26.75
N GLU A 104 6.51 16.88 -26.94
CA GLU A 104 5.16 16.80 -26.39
C GLU A 104 4.39 15.56 -26.89
N ALA A 105 4.59 15.17 -28.15
CA ALA A 105 3.97 13.97 -28.72
C ALA A 105 4.48 12.69 -28.05
N TYR A 106 5.77 12.65 -27.70
CA TYR A 106 6.38 11.55 -26.96
C TYR A 106 5.79 11.46 -25.54
N ARG A 107 5.78 12.58 -24.80
CA ARG A 107 5.19 12.64 -23.45
C ARG A 107 3.73 12.18 -23.44
N LYS A 108 2.94 12.60 -24.42
CA LYS A 108 1.54 12.15 -24.60
C LYS A 108 1.42 10.65 -24.89
N ARG A 109 2.37 10.07 -25.64
CA ARG A 109 2.39 8.63 -25.92
C ARG A 109 2.75 7.85 -24.66
N LEU A 110 3.78 8.28 -23.92
CA LEU A 110 4.22 7.64 -22.69
C LEU A 110 3.16 7.70 -21.59
N ALA A 111 2.44 8.82 -21.45
CA ALA A 111 1.36 8.99 -20.48
C ALA A 111 0.19 7.99 -20.64
N ARG A 112 0.12 7.26 -21.77
CA ARG A 112 -0.85 6.17 -21.97
C ARG A 112 -0.44 4.87 -21.27
N HIS A 113 0.84 4.71 -20.95
CA HIS A 113 1.43 3.50 -20.39
C HIS A 113 1.99 3.71 -18.98
N PHE A 114 2.33 4.96 -18.63
CA PHE A 114 2.96 5.31 -17.37
C PHE A 114 2.05 6.24 -16.58
N VAL A 115 1.63 5.78 -15.40
CA VAL A 115 0.80 6.55 -14.46
C VAL A 115 1.58 6.69 -13.16
N GLN A 116 1.83 7.94 -12.77
CA GLN A 116 2.47 8.27 -11.50
C GLN A 116 1.60 9.28 -10.78
N ARG A 117 1.41 9.07 -9.47
CA ARG A 117 0.72 10.01 -8.59
C ARG A 117 1.53 10.14 -7.32
N ARG A 118 1.70 11.38 -6.84
CA ARG A 118 2.31 11.64 -5.54
C ARG A 118 1.22 11.94 -4.52
N ARG A 119 1.58 11.85 -3.25
CA ARG A 119 0.70 12.22 -2.13
C ARG A 119 0.12 13.63 -2.29
N ILE A 120 0.95 14.60 -2.68
CA ILE A 120 0.51 15.98 -2.92
C ILE A 120 -0.48 16.08 -4.08
N ASP A 121 -0.32 15.29 -5.14
CA ASP A 121 -1.24 15.30 -6.29
C ASP A 121 -2.63 14.75 -5.93
N VAL A 122 -2.78 14.09 -4.78
CA VAL A 122 -4.07 13.61 -4.26
C VAL A 122 -4.65 14.62 -3.26
N THR A 123 -3.82 15.15 -2.36
CA THR A 123 -4.27 16.03 -1.27
C THR A 123 -4.32 17.52 -1.63
N SER A 124 -3.63 17.99 -2.68
CA SER A 124 -3.55 19.42 -3.01
C SER A 124 -4.45 19.85 -4.15
N THR A 125 -4.95 18.91 -4.94
CA THR A 125 -6.01 19.16 -5.92
C THR A 125 -7.32 18.89 -5.22
N ASN A 126 -8.35 19.72 -5.45
CA ASN A 126 -9.66 19.69 -4.78
C ASN A 126 -10.49 18.40 -5.03
N TRP A 127 -9.86 17.21 -4.99
CA TRP A 127 -10.47 15.89 -5.05
C TRP A 127 -11.35 15.59 -3.82
N GLY A 128 -11.21 16.36 -2.74
CA GLY A 128 -11.94 16.15 -1.49
C GLY A 128 -11.37 15.01 -0.65
N GLU A 129 -10.07 14.71 -0.82
CA GLU A 129 -9.35 13.59 -0.21
C GLU A 129 -8.28 14.06 0.80
N ASP A 130 -8.51 15.19 1.48
CA ASP A 130 -7.50 15.84 2.33
C ASP A 130 -7.06 14.96 3.53
N ASN A 131 -7.94 14.07 4.00
CA ASN A 131 -7.71 13.19 5.17
C ASN A 131 -7.34 11.76 4.80
N VAL A 132 -7.01 11.49 3.53
CA VAL A 132 -6.70 10.14 3.05
C VAL A 132 -5.34 9.63 3.55
N PHE A 133 -4.46 10.56 3.92
CA PHE A 133 -3.18 10.25 4.51
C PHE A 133 -3.08 10.84 5.93
N PRO A 134 -2.45 10.13 6.87
CA PRO A 134 -2.31 10.59 8.24
C PRO A 134 -1.38 11.81 8.31
N GLU A 135 -1.59 12.73 9.25
CA GLU A 135 -0.60 13.77 9.54
C GLU A 135 0.71 13.09 9.97
N HIS A 136 1.81 13.33 9.23
CA HIS A 136 3.10 12.70 9.53
C HIS A 136 3.97 13.65 10.36
N LYS A 137 4.28 13.25 11.59
CA LYS A 137 5.14 14.01 12.51
C LYS A 137 6.48 13.31 12.66
N THR A 138 7.53 13.92 12.11
CA THR A 138 8.91 13.47 12.32
C THR A 138 9.52 14.23 13.50
N THR A 139 10.11 13.50 14.44
CA THR A 139 10.77 14.09 15.62
C THR A 139 12.10 13.39 15.90
N GLU A 140 13.05 14.15 16.46
CA GLU A 140 14.32 13.61 16.93
C GLU A 140 14.30 13.51 18.46
N PHE A 141 14.78 12.40 19.01
CA PHE A 141 14.91 12.22 20.46
C PHE A 141 16.39 11.99 20.81
N SER A 142 17.01 12.97 21.45
CA SER A 142 18.41 12.91 21.84
C SER A 142 18.61 12.29 23.21
N TYR A 143 19.70 11.54 23.38
CA TYR A 143 20.10 10.98 24.66
C TYR A 143 21.62 11.03 24.86
N LYS A 144 22.07 10.84 26.11
CA LYS A 144 23.49 10.86 26.49
C LYS A 144 23.96 9.50 26.96
N LEU A 145 25.11 9.08 26.47
CA LEU A 145 25.75 7.85 26.92
C LEU A 145 26.39 8.07 28.28
N ASN A 146 26.37 7.03 29.13
CA ASN A 146 27.11 7.08 30.39
C ASN A 146 28.62 6.87 30.14
N ALA A 147 29.45 7.23 31.12
CA ALA A 147 30.91 7.16 30.99
C ALA A 147 31.44 5.76 30.63
N LYS A 148 30.76 4.69 31.06
CA LYS A 148 31.18 3.31 30.74
C LYS A 148 30.91 2.95 29.27
N HIS A 149 29.76 3.36 28.74
CA HIS A 149 29.41 3.14 27.32
C HIS A 149 30.30 3.98 26.40
N LEU A 150 30.58 5.23 26.78
CA LEU A 150 31.52 6.10 26.04
C LEU A 150 32.92 5.47 25.97
N ALA A 151 33.46 5.02 27.11
CA ALA A 151 34.76 4.37 27.16
C ALA A 151 34.81 3.09 26.29
N PHE A 152 33.72 2.33 26.24
CA PHE A 152 33.62 1.15 25.38
C PHE A 152 33.58 1.50 23.88
N HIS A 153 32.83 2.54 23.50
CA HIS A 153 32.81 3.02 22.11
C HIS A 153 34.19 3.53 21.68
N GLU A 154 34.88 4.27 22.55
CA GLU A 154 36.25 4.72 22.31
C GLU A 154 37.23 3.55 22.16
N ALA A 155 37.13 2.53 23.01
CA ALA A 155 37.97 1.34 22.93
C ALA A 155 37.73 0.55 21.64
N ILE A 156 36.48 0.42 21.19
CA ILE A 156 36.14 -0.19 19.89
C ILE A 156 36.72 0.63 18.73
N LEU A 157 36.58 1.96 18.78
CA LEU A 157 37.16 2.84 17.76
C LEU A 157 38.68 2.67 17.67
N GLU A 158 39.37 2.59 18.80
CA GLU A 158 40.83 2.38 18.83
C GLU A 158 41.25 1.02 18.28
N TYR A 159 40.56 -0.05 18.67
CA TYR A 159 40.78 -1.40 18.12
C TYR A 159 40.60 -1.43 16.59
N CYS A 160 39.48 -0.89 16.13
CA CYS A 160 39.13 -0.75 14.73
C CYS A 160 40.21 0.00 13.92
N LEU A 161 40.73 1.11 14.45
CA LEU A 161 41.83 1.84 13.81
C LEU A 161 43.12 1.01 13.75
N GLY A 162 43.41 0.23 14.80
CA GLY A 162 44.55 -0.68 14.83
C GLY A 162 44.47 -1.77 13.75
N VAL A 163 43.29 -2.37 13.56
CA VAL A 163 43.05 -3.40 12.53
C VAL A 163 43.26 -2.85 11.12
N VAL A 164 42.75 -1.64 10.83
CA VAL A 164 42.95 -0.99 9.52
C VAL A 164 44.42 -0.65 9.26
N GLN A 165 45.15 -0.23 10.29
CA GLN A 165 46.61 0.04 10.19
C GLN A 165 47.42 -1.25 9.99
N GLY A 166 46.99 -2.37 10.61
CA GLY A 166 47.65 -3.67 10.53
C GLY A 166 47.47 -4.40 9.19
N ALA A 167 46.49 -4.00 8.37
CA ALA A 167 46.14 -4.65 7.09
C ALA A 167 47.20 -4.52 5.98
N GLY A 168 48.28 -3.75 6.20
CA GLY A 168 49.41 -3.60 5.28
C GLY A 168 49.10 -2.74 4.04
N THR A 169 49.89 -2.92 2.97
CA THR A 169 49.80 -2.12 1.73
C THR A 169 48.89 -2.72 0.65
N SER A 170 48.39 -3.95 0.84
CA SER A 170 47.45 -4.57 -0.09
C SER A 170 46.10 -3.86 -0.02
N GLU A 171 45.65 -3.31 -1.14
CA GLU A 171 44.37 -2.61 -1.27
C GLU A 171 43.19 -3.52 -0.88
N GLN A 172 43.28 -4.81 -1.20
CA GLN A 172 42.27 -5.83 -0.87
C GLN A 172 42.18 -6.07 0.65
N ASN A 173 43.31 -6.25 1.33
CA ASN A 173 43.32 -6.47 2.77
C ASN A 173 42.86 -5.22 3.54
N ARG A 174 43.22 -4.03 3.06
CA ARG A 174 42.75 -2.76 3.62
C ARG A 174 41.23 -2.63 3.50
N ARG A 175 40.64 -3.03 2.37
CA ARG A 175 39.17 -3.05 2.19
C ARG A 175 38.48 -4.04 3.12
N ILE A 176 38.98 -5.26 3.27
CA ILE A 176 38.40 -6.27 4.17
C ILE A 176 38.47 -5.80 5.63
N ALA A 177 39.64 -5.33 6.07
CA ALA A 177 39.84 -4.77 7.39
C ALA A 177 38.95 -3.54 7.65
N PHE A 178 38.75 -2.71 6.63
CA PHE A 178 37.87 -1.53 6.65
C PHE A 178 36.40 -1.91 6.84
N TRP A 179 35.88 -2.85 6.05
CA TRP A 179 34.48 -3.28 6.15
C TRP A 179 34.19 -4.01 7.47
N GLY A 180 35.07 -4.91 7.90
CA GLY A 180 34.94 -5.57 9.19
C GLY A 180 35.00 -4.56 10.35
N THR A 181 35.86 -3.56 10.28
CA THR A 181 35.91 -2.48 11.28
C THR A 181 34.61 -1.68 11.34
N LEU A 182 34.06 -1.31 10.18
CA LEU A 182 32.83 -0.54 10.07
C LEU A 182 31.64 -1.28 10.68
N ALA A 183 31.56 -2.58 10.42
CA ALA A 183 30.49 -3.43 10.86
C ALA A 183 30.46 -3.53 12.41
N LEU A 184 31.63 -3.67 13.06
CA LEU A 184 31.74 -3.68 14.53
C LEU A 184 31.31 -2.35 15.15
N MET A 185 31.69 -1.22 14.55
CA MET A 185 31.26 0.10 15.02
C MET A 185 29.74 0.24 15.01
N ARG A 186 29.07 -0.30 13.99
CA ARG A 186 27.60 -0.28 13.89
C ARG A 186 26.96 -1.16 14.96
N CYS A 187 27.52 -2.34 15.23
CA CYS A 187 27.06 -3.21 16.32
C CYS A 187 27.16 -2.51 17.68
N ALA A 188 28.30 -1.85 17.95
CA ALA A 188 28.53 -1.12 19.19
C ALA A 188 27.58 0.06 19.38
N GLY A 189 27.34 0.83 18.32
CA GLY A 189 26.39 1.94 18.35
C GLY A 189 24.94 1.50 18.60
N SER A 190 24.59 0.26 18.28
CA SER A 190 23.25 -0.29 18.48
C SER A 190 23.03 -0.80 19.90
N SER A 191 23.81 -1.77 20.35
CA SER A 191 23.74 -2.25 21.74
C SER A 191 24.99 -2.99 22.19
N PRO A 192 25.29 -3.02 23.50
CA PRO A 192 26.33 -3.89 24.04
C PRO A 192 26.11 -5.39 23.72
N ALA A 193 24.85 -5.82 23.59
CA ALA A 193 24.50 -7.20 23.26
C ALA A 193 24.87 -7.56 21.80
N ALA A 194 24.60 -6.66 20.84
CA ALA A 194 25.03 -6.82 19.46
C ALA A 194 26.55 -6.82 19.33
N ALA A 195 27.24 -5.88 19.98
CA ALA A 195 28.70 -5.85 20.02
C ALA A 195 29.28 -7.15 20.59
N LEU A 196 28.74 -7.65 21.71
CA LEU A 196 29.20 -8.89 22.33
C LEU A 196 29.07 -10.10 21.40
N ARG A 197 27.92 -10.24 20.70
CA ARG A 197 27.71 -11.32 19.74
C ARG A 197 28.76 -11.26 18.61
N THR A 198 28.95 -10.08 18.03
CA THR A 198 29.93 -9.86 16.96
C THR A 198 31.35 -10.15 17.42
N LEU A 199 31.78 -9.63 18.58
CA LEU A 199 33.12 -9.85 19.11
C LEU A 199 33.40 -11.34 19.39
N ARG A 200 32.40 -12.09 19.87
CA ARG A 200 32.51 -13.54 20.08
C ARG A 200 32.62 -14.33 18.77
N ASN A 201 31.85 -13.95 17.76
CA ASN A 201 31.94 -14.58 16.43
C ASN A 201 33.32 -14.37 15.81
N ARG A 202 33.89 -13.18 15.99
CA ARG A 202 35.27 -12.86 15.56
C ARG A 202 36.31 -13.71 16.27
N LEU A 203 36.21 -13.84 17.60
CA LEU A 203 37.11 -14.68 18.39
C LEU A 203 37.05 -16.18 18.01
N ALA A 204 35.90 -16.64 17.51
CA ALA A 204 35.68 -18.03 17.10
C ALA A 204 36.30 -18.38 15.72
N ASP A 205 36.81 -17.39 14.97
CA ASP A 205 37.65 -17.56 13.78
C ASP A 205 36.99 -18.44 12.69
N GLU A 206 35.70 -18.23 12.37
CA GLU A 206 35.03 -18.87 11.23
C GLU A 206 35.43 -18.15 9.91
N PRO A 207 36.37 -18.69 9.09
CA PRO A 207 37.03 -17.92 8.03
C PRO A 207 36.27 -17.94 6.69
N GLU A 208 35.34 -18.87 6.50
CA GLU A 208 34.88 -19.27 5.15
C GLU A 208 33.79 -18.39 4.53
N ARG A 209 33.32 -17.30 5.17
CA ARG A 209 32.21 -16.49 4.63
C ARG A 209 32.59 -15.17 3.95
N LEU A 210 33.81 -14.64 4.14
CA LEU A 210 34.18 -13.30 3.64
C LEU A 210 34.48 -13.25 2.14
N GLU A 211 35.11 -14.30 1.58
CA GLU A 211 35.60 -14.26 0.20
C GLU A 211 34.52 -14.40 -0.87
N GLU A 212 33.33 -14.94 -0.58
CA GLU A 212 32.22 -14.93 -1.54
C GLU A 212 31.34 -13.68 -1.42
N GLN A 213 31.19 -13.12 -0.20
CA GLN A 213 30.25 -12.03 0.09
C GLN A 213 30.78 -10.63 -0.24
N VAL A 214 32.11 -10.43 -0.26
CA VAL A 214 32.74 -9.15 -0.62
C VAL A 214 32.83 -8.96 -2.15
N TYR A 215 32.65 -10.04 -2.93
CA TYR A 215 32.82 -10.03 -4.39
C TYR A 215 31.51 -9.95 -5.18
N ASP A 216 30.36 -10.10 -4.53
CA ASP A 216 29.11 -9.58 -5.09
C ASP A 216 29.12 -8.05 -4.84
N GLU A 217 29.47 -7.29 -5.87
CA GLU A 217 29.47 -5.81 -5.89
C GLU A 217 28.12 -5.18 -5.47
N ASP A 218 27.08 -6.00 -5.38
CA ASP A 218 25.77 -5.66 -4.84
C ASP A 218 25.81 -5.73 -3.29
N GLY A 219 26.31 -4.66 -2.66
CA GLY A 219 26.14 -4.38 -1.22
C GLY A 219 24.66 -4.26 -0.76
N GLU A 220 23.72 -4.81 -1.53
CA GLU A 220 22.31 -5.02 -1.21
C GLU A 220 22.14 -6.03 -0.08
N GLU A 221 22.92 -7.11 -0.11
CA GLU A 221 22.80 -8.22 0.84
C GLU A 221 23.74 -8.11 2.06
N MET A 222 24.84 -7.34 1.98
CA MET A 222 25.74 -7.14 3.14
C MET A 222 25.03 -6.48 4.34
N ASP A 223 23.99 -5.67 4.10
CA ASP A 223 23.19 -5.08 5.15
C ASP A 223 22.09 -6.03 5.71
N ALA A 224 21.85 -7.17 5.08
CA ALA A 224 20.78 -8.12 5.40
C ALA A 224 21.24 -9.30 6.28
N PHE A 225 22.55 -9.54 6.37
CA PHE A 225 23.11 -10.60 7.20
C PHE A 225 23.54 -10.08 8.58
N ASP A 226 22.99 -10.67 9.64
CA ASP A 226 23.30 -10.40 11.06
C ASP A 226 24.59 -11.09 11.55
N VAL A 227 25.39 -11.63 10.62
CA VAL A 227 26.61 -12.39 10.92
C VAL A 227 27.80 -11.66 10.33
N GLU A 228 28.60 -11.05 11.20
CA GLU A 228 29.86 -10.40 10.83
C GLU A 228 31.05 -11.35 11.09
N PRO A 229 31.68 -11.89 10.05
CA PRO A 229 32.86 -12.75 10.18
C PRO A 229 34.11 -12.00 10.64
N GLY A 230 35.11 -12.75 11.15
CA GLY A 230 36.40 -12.22 11.61
C GLY A 230 37.29 -11.73 10.48
N THR A 231 38.09 -10.69 10.72
CA THR A 231 38.92 -10.08 9.66
C THR A 231 40.25 -10.80 9.42
N GLY A 232 40.62 -11.76 10.27
CA GLY A 232 41.92 -12.45 10.22
C GLY A 232 43.13 -11.59 10.66
N PHE A 233 42.92 -10.31 10.99
CA PHE A 233 43.95 -9.36 11.44
C PHE A 233 43.77 -8.97 12.92
N GLU A 234 43.19 -9.86 13.72
CA GLU A 234 42.67 -9.52 15.04
C GLU A 234 43.72 -9.69 16.15
N ASP A 235 43.85 -8.66 17.01
CA ASP A 235 44.68 -8.74 18.23
C ASP A 235 43.88 -9.42 19.35
N ARG A 236 44.09 -10.75 19.49
CA ARG A 236 43.29 -11.62 20.37
C ARG A 236 43.20 -11.14 21.84
N PRO A 237 44.29 -10.70 22.50
CA PRO A 237 44.21 -10.07 23.83
C PRO A 237 43.32 -8.81 23.90
N GLN A 238 43.35 -7.94 22.89
CA GLN A 238 42.49 -6.75 22.85
C GLN A 238 41.03 -7.14 22.64
N LEU A 239 40.77 -8.11 21.76
CA LEU A 239 39.43 -8.63 21.50
C LEU A 239 38.81 -9.26 22.76
N GLU A 240 39.57 -10.07 23.50
CA GLU A 240 39.14 -10.63 24.78
C GLU A 240 38.84 -9.55 25.84
N ALA A 241 39.59 -8.45 25.85
CA ALA A 241 39.33 -7.31 26.72
C ALA A 241 38.03 -6.59 26.36
N LEU A 242 37.76 -6.39 25.06
CA LEU A 242 36.50 -5.81 24.58
C LEU A 242 35.30 -6.71 24.89
N ILE A 243 35.43 -8.03 24.76
CA ILE A 243 34.38 -8.99 25.14
C ILE A 243 34.03 -8.84 26.63
N LYS A 244 35.02 -8.78 27.52
CA LYS A 244 34.78 -8.60 28.97
C LYS A 244 34.09 -7.26 29.28
N GLN A 245 34.46 -6.20 28.57
CA GLN A 245 33.78 -4.90 28.72
C GLN A 245 32.32 -4.98 28.26
N ALA A 246 32.06 -5.60 27.10
CA ALA A 246 30.71 -5.77 26.57
C ALA A 246 29.83 -6.63 27.52
N GLU A 247 30.35 -7.73 28.06
CA GLU A 247 29.66 -8.57 29.06
C GLU A 247 29.26 -7.77 30.31
N ALA A 248 30.17 -6.92 30.81
CA ALA A 248 29.90 -6.06 31.95
C ALA A 248 28.82 -5.00 31.65
N LEU A 249 28.79 -4.46 30.42
CA LEU A 249 27.80 -3.47 29.99
C LEU A 249 26.41 -4.08 29.78
N VAL A 250 26.31 -5.29 29.22
CA VAL A 250 25.03 -6.00 29.05
C VAL A 250 24.34 -6.24 30.40
N ALA A 251 25.11 -6.45 31.47
CA ALA A 251 24.60 -6.63 32.83
C ALA A 251 24.32 -5.31 33.57
N ASP A 252 24.80 -4.17 33.07
CA ASP A 252 24.62 -2.85 33.67
C ASP A 252 23.39 -2.14 33.10
N LYS A 253 23.06 -0.97 33.66
CA LYS A 253 21.98 -0.14 33.14
C LYS A 253 22.35 0.43 31.77
N ASP A 254 21.60 0.02 30.76
CA ASP A 254 21.70 0.51 29.39
C ASP A 254 21.03 1.90 29.24
N PRO A 255 21.80 2.96 28.91
CA PRO A 255 21.28 4.31 28.73
C PRO A 255 20.41 4.44 27.48
N ILE A 256 20.65 3.64 26.43
CA ILE A 256 19.89 3.66 25.17
C ILE A 256 18.50 3.06 25.42
N LEU A 257 18.45 1.90 26.08
CA LEU A 257 17.20 1.29 26.51
C LEU A 257 16.41 2.21 27.44
N SER A 258 17.09 2.87 28.38
CA SER A 258 16.45 3.84 29.29
C SER A 258 15.83 5.01 28.52
N ALA A 259 16.54 5.54 27.52
CA ALA A 259 16.05 6.63 26.67
C ALA A 259 14.80 6.22 25.88
N VAL A 260 14.77 4.99 25.36
CA VAL A 260 13.60 4.49 24.62
C VAL A 260 12.41 4.23 25.53
N VAL A 261 12.64 3.80 26.78
CA VAL A 261 11.57 3.74 27.79
C VAL A 261 11.01 5.12 28.09
N ASP A 262 11.88 6.12 28.29
CA ASP A 262 11.47 7.51 28.57
C ASP A 262 10.72 8.14 27.38
N LEU A 263 11.10 7.78 26.15
CA LEU A 263 10.43 8.18 24.91
C LEU A 263 9.04 7.53 24.76
N LEU A 264 8.95 6.21 24.96
CA LEU A 264 7.73 5.45 24.69
C LEU A 264 6.66 5.63 25.76
N LYS A 265 7.05 5.86 27.02
CA LYS A 265 6.11 6.01 28.12
C LYS A 265 5.00 7.05 27.87
N PRO A 266 5.29 8.31 27.50
CA PRO A 266 4.23 9.29 27.22
C PRO A 266 3.39 8.90 26.00
N LEU A 267 3.97 8.27 24.98
CA LEU A 267 3.24 7.83 23.78
C LEU A 267 2.24 6.72 24.11
N LEU A 268 2.63 5.78 24.96
CA LEU A 268 1.74 4.72 25.46
C LEU A 268 0.65 5.27 26.38
N GLU A 269 0.93 6.33 27.17
CA GLU A 269 -0.09 7.05 27.95
C GLU A 269 -1.13 7.76 27.06
N GLU A 270 -0.72 8.21 25.86
CA GLU A 270 -1.59 8.76 24.82
C GLU A 270 -2.37 7.68 24.03
N GLY A 271 -2.11 6.39 24.28
CA GLY A 271 -2.75 5.26 23.58
C GLY A 271 -2.14 4.93 22.21
N ALA A 272 -0.91 5.38 21.93
CA ALA A 272 -0.20 5.05 20.69
C ALA A 272 0.24 3.58 20.65
N ASN A 273 0.32 3.02 19.44
CA ASN A 273 0.79 1.66 19.19
C ASN A 273 2.11 1.70 18.37
N PRO A 274 3.27 1.66 19.05
CA PRO A 274 4.57 1.86 18.40
C PRO A 274 5.23 0.58 17.86
N VAL A 275 5.97 0.75 16.77
CA VAL A 275 6.96 -0.21 16.26
C VAL A 275 8.36 0.34 16.49
N VAL A 276 9.19 -0.40 17.22
CA VAL A 276 10.61 -0.09 17.46
C VAL A 276 11.46 -0.92 16.50
N PHE A 277 12.06 -0.26 15.51
CA PHE A 277 12.95 -0.91 14.56
C PHE A 277 14.39 -0.92 15.08
N CYS A 278 14.92 -2.12 15.24
CA CYS A 278 16.32 -2.41 15.51
C CYS A 278 16.97 -2.99 14.24
N ARG A 279 18.28 -2.88 14.09
CA ARG A 279 19.02 -3.51 12.99
C ARG A 279 19.36 -4.96 13.33
N PHE A 280 19.98 -5.17 14.49
CA PHE A 280 20.55 -6.46 14.88
C PHE A 280 19.57 -7.29 15.70
N LEU A 281 19.60 -8.61 15.50
CA LEU A 281 18.76 -9.56 16.23
C LEU A 281 18.99 -9.48 17.74
N ALA A 282 20.26 -9.47 18.16
CA ALA A 282 20.63 -9.39 19.56
C ALA A 282 20.13 -8.09 20.22
N THR A 283 20.12 -6.98 19.48
CA THR A 283 19.53 -5.71 19.95
C THR A 283 18.01 -5.86 20.09
N ALA A 284 17.32 -6.40 19.09
CA ALA A 284 15.86 -6.55 19.12
C ALA A 284 15.38 -7.37 20.32
N ASP A 285 16.06 -8.48 20.63
CA ASP A 285 15.73 -9.32 21.78
C ASP A 285 16.02 -8.62 23.12
N HIS A 286 17.18 -7.97 23.24
CA HIS A 286 17.57 -7.19 24.43
C HIS A 286 16.57 -6.07 24.70
N VAL A 287 16.20 -5.31 23.66
CA VAL A 287 15.23 -4.22 23.74
C VAL A 287 13.85 -4.77 24.12
N ALA A 288 13.37 -5.82 23.46
CA ALA A 288 12.06 -6.40 23.77
C ALA A 288 11.97 -6.90 25.23
N GLN A 289 13.02 -7.55 25.73
CA GLN A 289 13.08 -7.99 27.13
C GLN A 289 13.11 -6.80 28.09
N GLY A 290 13.90 -5.77 27.78
CA GLY A 290 13.99 -4.54 28.56
C GLY A 290 12.66 -3.78 28.64
N LEU A 291 11.97 -3.62 27.51
CA LEU A 291 10.67 -2.95 27.44
C LEU A 291 9.58 -3.71 28.18
N ARG A 292 9.56 -5.05 28.08
CA ARG A 292 8.64 -5.90 28.87
C ARG A 292 8.82 -5.65 30.37
N GLN A 293 10.06 -5.68 30.85
CA GLN A 293 10.35 -5.46 32.28
C GLN A 293 10.01 -4.03 32.73
N ALA A 294 10.35 -3.03 31.91
CA ALA A 294 10.11 -1.63 32.24
C ALA A 294 8.62 -1.29 32.32
N PHE A 295 7.81 -1.84 31.41
CA PHE A 295 6.39 -1.51 31.30
C PHE A 295 5.45 -2.46 32.03
N GLN A 296 5.91 -3.62 32.51
CA GLN A 296 5.06 -4.61 33.21
C GLN A 296 4.20 -4.02 34.33
N ARG A 297 4.71 -3.02 35.07
CA ARG A 297 3.98 -2.38 36.18
C ARG A 297 3.10 -1.22 35.74
N SER A 298 3.54 -0.45 34.74
CA SER A 298 2.86 0.78 34.31
C SER A 298 1.74 0.48 33.30
N PHE A 299 1.90 -0.56 32.48
CA PHE A 299 0.97 -0.97 31.43
C PHE A 299 0.76 -2.49 31.45
N PRO A 300 -0.07 -3.02 32.37
CA PRO A 300 -0.23 -4.47 32.56
C PRO A 300 -0.90 -5.16 31.35
N ASN A 301 -1.65 -4.41 30.53
CA ASN A 301 -2.33 -4.90 29.33
C ASN A 301 -1.53 -4.65 28.04
N LEU A 302 -0.29 -4.17 28.12
CA LEU A 302 0.54 -3.93 26.95
C LEU A 302 1.10 -5.24 26.40
N LYS A 303 0.73 -5.58 25.17
CA LYS A 303 1.33 -6.71 24.45
C LYS A 303 2.64 -6.28 23.79
N VAL A 304 3.76 -6.82 24.28
CA VAL A 304 5.10 -6.59 23.69
C VAL A 304 5.57 -7.84 22.96
N GLU A 305 5.73 -7.74 21.64
CA GLU A 305 6.25 -8.82 20.79
C GLU A 305 7.51 -8.44 20.04
N VAL A 306 8.27 -9.47 19.64
CA VAL A 306 9.53 -9.31 18.90
C VAL A 306 9.49 -10.11 17.60
N VAL A 307 9.74 -9.46 16.46
CA VAL A 307 9.70 -10.12 15.15
C VAL A 307 11.02 -9.90 14.44
N THR A 308 11.73 -11.01 14.20
CA THR A 308 13.10 -10.99 13.70
C THR A 308 13.24 -11.88 12.46
N GLY A 309 14.39 -11.77 11.79
CA GLY A 309 14.70 -12.55 10.58
C GLY A 309 14.86 -14.07 10.82
N GLU A 310 14.89 -14.55 12.06
CA GLU A 310 14.91 -16.00 12.36
C GLU A 310 13.56 -16.68 12.09
N LEU A 311 12.48 -15.91 12.08
CA LEU A 311 11.14 -16.41 11.83
C LEU A 311 10.87 -16.54 10.32
N THR A 312 10.14 -17.59 9.94
CA THR A 312 9.71 -17.74 8.55
C THR A 312 8.75 -16.61 8.15
N ALA A 313 8.54 -16.38 6.85
CA ALA A 313 7.64 -15.31 6.39
C ALA A 313 6.20 -15.47 6.93
N ASP A 314 5.73 -16.71 7.04
CA ASP A 314 4.38 -17.00 7.54
C ASP A 314 4.29 -16.81 9.05
N ASP A 315 5.30 -17.25 9.82
CA ASP A 315 5.37 -17.01 11.27
C ASP A 315 5.42 -15.51 11.60
N ARG A 316 6.16 -14.73 10.80
CA ARG A 316 6.23 -13.27 10.96
C ARG A 316 4.86 -12.61 10.77
N ARG A 317 4.10 -13.02 9.74
CA ARG A 317 2.74 -12.50 9.50
C ARG A 317 1.81 -12.88 10.64
N GLN A 318 1.76 -14.17 10.99
CA GLN A 318 0.90 -14.68 12.05
C GLN A 318 1.12 -13.95 13.36
N ARG A 319 2.38 -13.74 13.75
CA ARG A 319 2.73 -13.07 15.01
C ARG A 319 2.35 -11.60 15.06
N VAL A 320 2.34 -10.91 13.92
CA VAL A 320 1.83 -9.54 13.81
C VAL A 320 0.29 -9.54 13.84
N GLU A 321 -0.35 -10.46 13.14
CA GLU A 321 -1.82 -10.61 13.11
C GLU A 321 -2.40 -10.95 14.49
N GLU A 322 -1.74 -11.79 15.27
CA GLU A 322 -2.15 -12.14 16.64
C GLU A 322 -2.20 -10.92 17.57
N MET A 323 -1.35 -9.91 17.36
CA MET A 323 -1.36 -8.67 18.14
C MET A 323 -2.58 -7.78 17.87
N ALA A 324 -3.33 -8.04 16.79
CA ALA A 324 -4.52 -7.28 16.46
C ALA A 324 -5.66 -7.49 17.46
N ALA A 325 -5.62 -8.56 18.26
CA ALA A 325 -6.57 -8.80 19.34
C ALA A 325 -6.37 -7.86 20.55
N ASP A 326 -5.16 -7.31 20.70
CA ASP A 326 -4.79 -6.47 21.83
C ASP A 326 -4.98 -4.98 21.50
N GLU A 327 -5.61 -4.22 22.41
CA GLU A 327 -5.84 -2.78 22.24
C GLU A 327 -4.55 -1.96 22.36
N HIS A 328 -3.66 -2.34 23.29
CA HIS A 328 -2.38 -1.69 23.52
C HIS A 328 -1.25 -2.63 23.11
N ARG A 329 -0.48 -2.25 22.09
CA ARG A 329 0.51 -3.13 21.48
C ARG A 329 1.81 -2.39 21.17
N LEU A 330 2.92 -3.08 21.37
CA LEU A 330 4.27 -2.62 21.05
C LEU A 330 5.02 -3.72 20.33
N LEU A 331 5.52 -3.41 19.14
CA LEU A 331 6.30 -4.35 18.33
C LEU A 331 7.76 -3.93 18.31
N VAL A 332 8.67 -4.83 18.64
CA VAL A 332 10.10 -4.68 18.36
C VAL A 332 10.43 -5.51 17.14
N ALA A 333 11.06 -4.92 16.13
CA ALA A 333 11.32 -5.62 14.88
C ALA A 333 12.69 -5.33 14.30
N THR A 334 13.24 -6.32 13.61
CA THR A 334 14.39 -6.11 12.73
C THR A 334 13.94 -5.62 11.35
N ASP A 335 14.90 -5.29 10.47
CA ASP A 335 14.63 -4.93 9.07
C ASP A 335 13.89 -6.02 8.28
N CYS A 336 13.72 -7.22 8.82
CA CYS A 336 12.87 -8.25 8.22
C CYS A 336 11.39 -7.82 8.03
N LEU A 337 10.92 -6.79 8.76
CA LEU A 337 9.58 -6.21 8.60
C LEU A 337 9.57 -4.90 7.80
N SER A 338 10.72 -4.45 7.30
CA SER A 338 10.77 -3.26 6.43
C SER A 338 10.21 -3.54 5.04
N GLU A 339 9.88 -4.80 4.71
CA GLU A 339 9.33 -5.27 3.44
C GLU A 339 8.28 -6.40 3.61
N GLY A 340 7.28 -6.43 2.73
CA GLY A 340 6.36 -7.56 2.58
C GLY A 340 5.25 -7.77 3.65
N ILE A 341 5.24 -7.02 4.75
CA ILE A 341 4.22 -7.13 5.81
C ILE A 341 3.50 -5.79 6.04
N ASN A 342 2.18 -5.86 6.22
CA ASN A 342 1.33 -4.69 6.43
C ASN A 342 1.29 -4.31 7.93
N LEU A 343 1.94 -3.20 8.31
CA LEU A 343 1.93 -2.68 9.70
C LEU A 343 0.95 -1.51 9.91
N GLN A 344 0.33 -0.96 8.86
CA GLN A 344 -0.41 0.30 8.96
C GLN A 344 -1.70 0.15 9.76
N GLU A 345 -2.33 -1.03 9.73
CA GLU A 345 -3.62 -1.26 10.39
C GLU A 345 -3.48 -1.36 11.91
N LEU A 346 -2.30 -1.75 12.39
CA LEU A 346 -2.07 -2.07 13.79
C LEU A 346 -1.20 -1.04 14.51
N PHE A 347 -0.40 -0.27 13.79
CA PHE A 347 0.57 0.63 14.40
C PHE A 347 0.44 2.03 13.82
N ASP A 348 0.76 3.02 14.64
CA ASP A 348 0.66 4.46 14.31
C ASP A 348 1.99 5.20 14.55
N THR A 349 2.96 4.55 15.17
CA THR A 349 4.22 5.18 15.56
C THR A 349 5.40 4.30 15.16
N VAL A 350 6.41 4.91 14.56
CA VAL A 350 7.66 4.25 14.13
C VAL A 350 8.81 4.87 14.92
N VAL A 351 9.53 4.06 15.70
CA VAL A 351 10.74 4.47 16.42
C VAL A 351 11.92 3.78 15.78
N HIS A 352 12.85 4.57 15.23
CA HIS A 352 14.14 4.07 14.76
C HIS A 352 15.09 4.02 15.95
N TYR A 353 15.27 2.82 16.52
CA TYR A 353 16.17 2.60 17.66
C TYR A 353 17.63 2.81 17.23
N ASP A 354 17.98 2.31 16.04
CA ASP A 354 19.27 2.51 15.39
C ASP A 354 19.12 3.33 14.11
N LEU A 355 20.07 4.26 13.89
CA LEU A 355 20.17 4.97 12.62
C LEU A 355 20.78 4.07 11.54
N SER A 356 20.00 3.84 10.48
CA SER A 356 20.46 3.18 9.27
C SER A 356 21.35 4.14 8.49
N TRP A 357 22.49 3.62 8.03
CA TRP A 357 23.40 4.33 7.13
C TRP A 357 22.85 4.39 5.71
N ASN A 358 21.75 3.66 5.45
CA ASN A 358 20.95 3.75 4.24
C ASN A 358 19.59 4.42 4.57
N PRO A 359 19.38 5.70 4.22
CA PRO A 359 18.13 6.43 4.44
C PRO A 359 16.92 5.85 3.72
N THR A 360 17.12 5.15 2.59
CA THR A 360 16.02 4.44 1.92
C THR A 360 15.38 3.42 2.87
N ARG A 361 16.16 2.80 3.76
CA ARG A 361 15.62 1.88 4.79
C ARG A 361 14.75 2.61 5.80
N HIS A 362 15.11 3.83 6.22
CA HIS A 362 14.26 4.63 7.11
C HIS A 362 12.91 4.92 6.45
N GLN A 363 12.93 5.34 5.18
CA GLN A 363 11.72 5.60 4.41
C GLN A 363 10.88 4.33 4.20
N GLN A 364 11.51 3.18 3.94
CA GLN A 364 10.81 1.90 3.82
C GLN A 364 10.12 1.51 5.14
N ARG A 365 10.81 1.61 6.29
CA ARG A 365 10.25 1.36 7.63
C ARG A 365 9.05 2.27 7.91
N GLU A 366 9.22 3.58 7.67
CA GLU A 366 8.15 4.57 7.84
C GLU A 366 6.97 4.29 6.92
N GLY A 367 7.23 3.94 5.66
CA GLY A 367 6.22 3.58 4.67
C GLY A 367 5.40 2.34 5.03
N ARG A 368 5.86 1.48 5.96
CA ARG A 368 5.04 0.38 6.50
C ARG A 368 3.89 0.88 7.39
N VAL A 369 3.99 2.09 7.92
CA VAL A 369 2.97 2.68 8.81
C VAL A 369 2.34 3.94 8.19
N ASN A 370 3.14 4.86 7.68
CA ASN A 370 2.71 6.11 7.03
C ASN A 370 2.38 5.88 5.55
N ARG A 371 1.17 5.41 5.26
CA ARG A 371 0.68 5.19 3.89
C ARG A 371 -0.84 5.34 3.80
N PHE A 372 -1.35 5.31 2.56
CA PHE A 372 -2.78 5.40 2.26
C PHE A 372 -3.57 4.35 3.05
N GLY A 373 -4.69 4.75 3.65
CA GLY A 373 -5.57 3.86 4.41
C GLY A 373 -5.06 3.53 5.82
N GLN A 374 -4.14 4.33 6.36
CA GLN A 374 -3.80 4.30 7.79
C GLN A 374 -5.02 4.81 8.60
N PRO A 375 -5.55 4.03 9.56
CA PRO A 375 -6.73 4.41 10.35
C PRO A 375 -6.47 5.53 11.37
N ALA A 376 -5.23 5.73 11.83
CA ALA A 376 -4.89 6.80 12.76
C ALA A 376 -4.76 8.16 12.05
N ASP A 377 -5.31 9.22 12.65
CA ASP A 377 -5.21 10.59 12.09
C ASP A 377 -3.78 11.13 12.06
N THR A 378 -2.91 10.63 12.94
CA THR A 378 -1.50 11.05 13.06
C THR A 378 -0.59 9.85 13.11
N VAL A 379 0.46 9.86 12.28
CA VAL A 379 1.58 8.91 12.35
C VAL A 379 2.84 9.62 12.82
N ARG A 380 3.54 9.04 13.78
CA ARG A 380 4.78 9.59 14.33
C ARG A 380 5.99 8.79 13.83
N SER A 381 7.05 9.47 13.42
CA SER A 381 8.35 8.86 13.15
C SER A 381 9.39 9.50 14.04
N ILE A 382 10.04 8.70 14.87
CA ILE A 382 10.94 9.19 15.91
C ILE A 382 12.32 8.58 15.70
N LEU A 383 13.32 9.45 15.59
CA LEU A 383 14.71 9.07 15.40
C LEU A 383 15.46 9.19 16.73
N LEU A 384 15.91 8.06 17.26
CA LEU A 384 16.75 8.03 18.45
C LEU A 384 18.21 8.27 18.06
N PHE A 385 18.89 9.19 18.74
CA PHE A 385 20.32 9.44 18.49
C PHE A 385 21.06 9.92 19.74
N SER A 386 22.35 9.60 19.84
CA SER A 386 23.21 10.13 20.90
C SER A 386 23.98 11.37 20.46
N GLU A 387 23.93 12.43 21.26
CA GLU A 387 24.74 13.65 21.06
C GLU A 387 26.25 13.39 21.21
N ASP A 388 26.61 12.42 22.06
CA ASP A 388 27.99 12.10 22.40
C ASP A 388 28.58 11.01 21.48
N SER A 389 27.74 10.34 20.66
CA SER A 389 28.18 9.33 19.69
C SER A 389 28.72 10.00 18.42
N ALA A 390 30.00 9.77 18.13
CA ALA A 390 30.62 10.22 16.89
C ALA A 390 29.94 9.60 15.65
N ILE A 391 29.39 8.38 15.79
CA ILE A 391 28.71 7.63 14.72
C ILE A 391 27.35 8.26 14.44
N ASP A 392 26.48 8.33 15.44
CA ASP A 392 25.10 8.80 15.29
C ASP A 392 25.09 10.22 14.73
N GLY A 393 25.94 11.09 15.27
CA GLY A 393 25.96 12.46 14.83
C GLY A 393 26.56 12.64 13.42
N ALA A 394 27.44 11.75 12.96
CA ALA A 394 27.91 11.74 11.57
C ALA A 394 26.80 11.29 10.61
N VAL A 395 26.04 10.25 10.98
CA VAL A 395 24.87 9.77 10.23
C VAL A 395 23.81 10.87 10.13
N LEU A 396 23.50 11.53 11.24
CA LEU A 396 22.49 12.58 11.30
C LEU A 396 22.88 13.81 10.45
N GLU A 397 24.15 14.19 10.45
CA GLU A 397 24.65 15.33 9.66
C GLU A 397 24.73 15.04 8.15
N VAL A 398 25.28 13.88 7.77
CA VAL A 398 25.55 13.55 6.36
C VAL A 398 24.28 13.10 5.64
N ILE A 399 23.40 12.37 6.33
CA ILE A 399 22.24 11.72 5.69
C ILE A 399 20.96 12.52 5.94
N LEU A 400 20.57 12.69 7.20
CA LEU A 400 19.24 13.19 7.53
C LEU A 400 19.13 14.69 7.28
N ARG A 401 20.05 15.49 7.84
CA ARG A 401 20.01 16.95 7.70
C ARG A 401 20.18 17.41 6.26
N LYS A 402 21.02 16.73 5.50
CA LYS A 402 21.29 17.09 4.11
C LYS A 402 20.11 16.69 3.21
N ALA A 403 19.47 15.54 3.45
CA ALA A 403 18.24 15.16 2.76
C ALA A 403 17.07 16.12 3.09
N GLU A 404 16.93 16.53 4.35
CA GLU A 404 15.95 17.54 4.76
C GLU A 404 16.22 18.91 4.15
N ALA A 405 17.47 19.36 4.10
CA ALA A 405 17.85 20.64 3.49
C ALA A 405 17.47 20.68 2.00
N ILE A 406 17.69 19.59 1.28
CA ILE A 406 17.29 19.46 -0.13
C ILE A 406 15.78 19.44 -0.26
N LYS A 407 15.06 18.68 0.58
CA LYS A 407 13.58 18.67 0.59
C LYS A 407 13.01 20.06 0.88
N ALA A 408 13.58 20.80 1.82
CA ALA A 408 13.16 22.15 2.17
C ALA A 408 13.44 23.17 1.04
N ALA A 409 14.57 23.04 0.34
CA ALA A 409 14.93 23.92 -0.77
C ALA A 409 14.16 23.61 -2.08
N THR A 410 13.81 22.35 -2.30
CA THR A 410 13.25 21.88 -3.58
C THR A 410 11.77 21.54 -3.53
N GLY A 411 11.22 21.27 -2.36
CA GLY A 411 9.90 20.66 -2.18
C GLY A 411 9.81 19.19 -2.62
N VAL A 412 10.93 18.59 -3.03
CA VAL A 412 11.02 17.25 -3.60
C VAL A 412 11.88 16.38 -2.69
N THR A 413 11.41 15.16 -2.41
CA THR A 413 12.22 14.18 -1.68
C THR A 413 13.13 13.51 -2.69
N VAL A 414 14.42 13.84 -2.64
CA VAL A 414 15.42 13.25 -3.56
C VAL A 414 15.82 11.88 -3.02
N PRO A 415 15.70 10.81 -3.83
CA PRO A 415 16.20 9.50 -3.43
C PRO A 415 17.72 9.55 -3.30
N LEU A 416 18.28 8.80 -2.36
CA LEU A 416 19.73 8.72 -2.22
C LEU A 416 20.34 7.99 -3.43
N PRO A 417 21.57 8.32 -3.86
CA PRO A 417 22.24 7.58 -4.92
C PRO A 417 22.40 6.10 -4.56
N GLU A 418 22.21 5.23 -5.54
CA GLU A 418 22.37 3.78 -5.37
C GLU A 418 23.82 3.36 -5.05
N GLU A 419 24.82 4.19 -5.37
CA GLU A 419 26.23 3.90 -5.08
C GLU A 419 26.55 4.07 -3.59
N ARG A 420 26.26 3.01 -2.83
CA ARG A 420 26.40 2.93 -1.37
C ARG A 420 27.83 3.19 -0.88
N GLY A 421 28.84 2.90 -1.70
CA GLY A 421 30.26 3.06 -1.36
C GLY A 421 30.68 4.51 -1.07
N ALA A 422 30.11 5.49 -1.80
CA ALA A 422 30.40 6.91 -1.58
C ALA A 422 29.80 7.40 -0.25
N VAL A 423 28.58 6.97 0.07
CA VAL A 423 27.87 7.30 1.32
C VAL A 423 28.61 6.75 2.52
N THR A 424 29.00 5.47 2.50
CA THR A 424 29.74 4.84 3.61
C THR A 424 31.10 5.50 3.83
N SER A 425 31.78 5.88 2.74
CA SER A 425 33.08 6.58 2.80
C SER A 425 32.95 7.99 3.37
N ALA A 426 31.90 8.73 2.98
CA ALA A 426 31.62 10.07 3.50
C ALA A 426 31.26 10.05 4.99
N LEU A 427 30.41 9.10 5.42
CA LEU A 427 30.07 8.89 6.83
C LEU A 427 31.30 8.62 7.67
N MET A 428 32.17 7.73 7.20
CA MET A 428 33.38 7.38 7.93
C MET A 428 34.35 8.57 8.02
N ASN A 429 34.48 9.37 6.97
CA ASN A 429 35.24 10.62 7.04
C ASN A 429 34.72 11.53 8.16
N ALA A 430 33.39 11.69 8.25
CA ALA A 430 32.77 12.49 9.30
C ALA A 430 33.00 11.91 10.72
N VAL A 431 32.93 10.59 10.89
CA VAL A 431 33.23 9.91 12.17
C VAL A 431 34.70 10.14 12.58
N ILE A 432 35.64 9.96 11.66
CA ILE A 432 37.08 10.15 11.91
C ILE A 432 37.39 11.62 12.24
N LEU A 433 36.82 12.56 11.50
CA LEU A 433 37.04 14.01 11.71
C LEU A 433 36.51 14.49 13.07
N ARG A 434 35.43 13.88 13.57
CA ARG A 434 34.88 14.19 14.90
C ARG A 434 35.74 13.64 16.04
N ASN A 435 36.52 12.60 15.78
CA ASN A 435 37.42 12.04 16.77
C ASN A 435 38.77 12.79 16.74
N ARG A 436 39.18 13.40 17.85
CA ARG A 436 40.23 14.46 17.95
C ARG A 436 41.69 14.00 17.70
N LYS A 437 41.95 12.98 16.86
CA LYS A 437 43.31 12.58 16.42
C LYS A 437 43.46 12.77 14.90
N PRO A 438 43.79 13.99 14.43
CA PRO A 438 43.82 14.32 13.00
C PRO A 438 45.25 14.28 12.47
N ALA A 439 45.52 13.55 11.37
CA ALA A 439 46.43 13.99 10.29
C ALA A 439 46.85 12.84 9.36
N GLN A 440 47.10 11.64 9.86
CA GLN A 440 47.82 10.62 9.07
C GLN A 440 46.90 9.63 8.34
N LEU A 441 45.70 9.35 8.88
CA LEU A 441 44.72 8.42 8.28
C LEU A 441 43.93 9.03 7.11
N THR A 442 43.73 10.36 7.12
CA THR A 442 42.97 11.09 6.08
C THR A 442 43.70 11.15 4.73
N LEU A 443 45.04 11.09 4.72
CA LEU A 443 45.86 11.16 3.51
C LEU A 443 45.94 9.83 2.76
N ASP A 444 45.75 8.70 3.44
CA ASP A 444 45.98 7.36 2.88
C ASP A 444 44.74 6.71 2.25
N LEU A 445 43.54 7.23 2.54
CA LEU A 445 42.25 6.63 2.13
C LEU A 445 41.42 7.49 1.16
N ASN A 446 41.93 8.64 0.68
CA ASN A 446 41.23 9.57 -0.23
C ASN A 446 39.79 10.00 0.21
N LEU A 447 39.48 9.94 1.51
CA LEU A 447 38.14 10.15 2.08
C LEU A 447 37.54 11.55 1.84
N ALA A 448 38.38 12.57 1.60
CA ALA A 448 37.94 13.92 1.26
C ALA A 448 37.34 14.03 -0.15
N ALA A 449 37.73 13.14 -1.07
CA ALA A 449 37.14 13.07 -2.41
C ALA A 449 35.72 12.49 -2.35
N ALA A 450 35.49 11.48 -1.50
CA ALA A 450 34.20 10.79 -1.36
C ALA A 450 33.05 11.72 -0.92
N SER A 451 33.32 12.72 -0.05
CA SER A 451 32.29 13.70 0.33
C SER A 451 31.87 14.59 -0.84
N LYS A 452 32.82 14.99 -1.70
CA LYS A 452 32.53 15.81 -2.89
C LYS A 452 31.80 15.00 -3.97
N GLU A 453 32.16 13.74 -4.10
CA GLU A 453 31.49 12.78 -4.99
C GLU A 453 30.03 12.59 -4.56
N LEU A 454 29.77 12.34 -3.28
CA LEU A 454 28.42 12.26 -2.72
C LEU A 454 27.62 13.55 -2.94
N ASP A 455 28.24 14.72 -2.77
CA ASP A 455 27.60 16.01 -3.06
C ASP A 455 27.22 16.17 -4.53
N ALA A 456 28.08 15.74 -5.45
CA ALA A 456 27.81 15.79 -6.89
C ALA A 456 26.66 14.84 -7.26
N MET A 457 26.69 13.60 -6.78
CA MET A 457 25.63 12.62 -7.04
C MET A 457 24.26 13.08 -6.53
N TRP A 458 24.21 13.76 -5.38
CA TRP A 458 22.96 14.28 -4.84
C TRP A 458 22.40 15.44 -5.66
N LYS A 459 23.27 16.30 -6.21
CA LYS A 459 22.84 17.36 -7.12
C LYS A 459 22.29 16.79 -8.43
N ASP A 460 22.95 15.77 -8.98
CA ASP A 460 22.47 15.11 -10.18
C ASP A 460 21.13 14.40 -9.96
N ALA A 461 20.96 13.72 -8.81
CA ALA A 461 19.69 13.12 -8.41
C ALA A 461 18.58 14.18 -8.19
N GLU A 462 18.91 15.33 -7.58
CA GLU A 462 17.99 16.46 -7.41
C GLU A 462 17.53 17.03 -8.76
N GLU A 463 18.46 17.24 -9.70
CA GLU A 463 18.14 17.70 -11.04
C GLU A 463 17.31 16.68 -11.82
N GLY A 464 17.65 15.39 -11.73
CA GLY A 464 16.90 14.28 -12.32
C GLY A 464 15.46 14.23 -11.83
N GLU A 465 15.25 14.35 -10.51
CA GLU A 465 13.91 14.31 -9.92
C GLU A 465 13.09 15.58 -10.26
N ARG A 466 13.72 16.75 -10.36
CA ARG A 466 13.06 17.97 -10.86
C ARG A 466 12.65 17.83 -12.34
N ARG A 467 13.53 17.28 -13.18
CA ARG A 467 13.22 17.01 -14.60
C ARG A 467 12.08 16.01 -14.70
N SER A 468 12.16 14.89 -13.98
CA SER A 468 11.09 13.88 -13.84
C SER A 468 9.77 14.53 -13.42
N THR A 469 9.76 15.34 -12.36
CA THR A 469 8.57 16.06 -11.86
C THR A 469 7.93 16.93 -12.96
N THR A 470 8.73 17.63 -13.75
CA THR A 470 8.23 18.51 -14.82
C THR A 470 7.72 17.71 -16.02
N ILE A 471 8.35 16.57 -16.31
CA ILE A 471 8.02 15.69 -17.44
C ILE A 471 6.74 14.89 -17.16
N PHE A 472 6.53 14.44 -15.92
CA PHE A 472 5.45 13.52 -15.52
C PHE A 472 4.31 14.17 -14.72
N ALA A 473 4.27 15.49 -14.57
CA ALA A 473 3.13 16.21 -14.00
C ALA A 473 1.88 16.07 -14.90
N GLN A 474 1.22 14.92 -14.80
CA GLN A 474 0.02 14.59 -15.56
C GLN A 474 -1.21 15.20 -14.88
N ASN A 475 -1.33 16.52 -14.89
CA ASN A 475 -2.59 17.22 -14.55
C ASN A 475 -3.62 17.13 -15.71
N ALA A 476 -3.68 15.98 -16.39
CA ALA A 476 -4.58 15.77 -17.53
C ALA A 476 -6.03 15.62 -17.08
N LEU A 477 -6.27 15.18 -15.84
CA LEU A 477 -7.60 15.09 -15.25
C LEU A 477 -7.81 16.27 -14.31
N LYS A 478 -8.83 17.07 -14.61
CA LYS A 478 -9.25 18.17 -13.77
C LYS A 478 -10.34 17.72 -12.81
N PRO A 479 -10.19 17.92 -11.48
CA PRO A 479 -11.22 17.53 -10.52
C PRO A 479 -12.60 18.07 -10.87
N GLU A 480 -12.68 19.34 -11.30
CA GLU A 480 -13.92 20.01 -11.69
C GLU A 480 -14.65 19.36 -12.89
N GLU A 481 -13.94 18.63 -13.75
CA GLU A 481 -14.51 17.93 -14.89
C GLU A 481 -14.85 16.46 -14.55
N VAL A 482 -14.04 15.81 -13.71
CA VAL A 482 -14.13 14.37 -13.44
C VAL A 482 -15.00 14.04 -12.22
N LEU A 483 -14.90 14.83 -11.14
CA LEU A 483 -15.65 14.57 -9.90
C LEU A 483 -17.17 14.60 -10.11
N PRO A 484 -17.76 15.57 -10.83
CA PRO A 484 -19.20 15.56 -11.05
C PRO A 484 -19.67 14.28 -11.74
N GLU A 485 -18.91 13.82 -12.74
CA GLU A 485 -19.22 12.58 -13.45
C GLU A 485 -19.01 11.35 -12.56
N TRP A 486 -17.95 11.34 -11.73
CA TRP A 486 -17.74 10.29 -10.74
C TRP A 486 -18.88 10.19 -9.72
N HIS A 487 -19.38 11.33 -9.23
CA HIS A 487 -20.52 11.37 -8.30
C HIS A 487 -21.80 10.85 -8.96
N LYS A 488 -22.14 11.31 -10.17
CA LYS A 488 -23.27 10.75 -10.94
C LYS A 488 -23.14 9.24 -11.12
N TRP A 489 -21.96 8.75 -11.47
CA TRP A 489 -21.70 7.32 -11.60
C TRP A 489 -21.90 6.58 -10.28
N ARG A 490 -21.44 7.13 -9.15
CA ARG A 490 -21.68 6.54 -7.83
C ARG A 490 -23.17 6.49 -7.46
N GLU A 491 -23.94 7.53 -7.79
CA GLU A 491 -25.39 7.57 -7.57
C GLU A 491 -26.15 6.56 -8.44
N ILE A 492 -25.74 6.39 -9.70
CA ILE A 492 -26.34 5.39 -10.61
C ILE A 492 -26.04 3.97 -10.13
N LEU A 493 -24.79 3.73 -9.71
CA LEU A 493 -24.29 2.41 -9.36
C LEU A 493 -24.67 1.95 -7.94
N GLY A 494 -25.09 2.87 -7.06
CA GLY A 494 -25.37 2.59 -5.66
C GLY A 494 -24.38 3.29 -4.73
N ALA A 495 -24.84 4.33 -4.04
CA ALA A 495 -24.06 5.02 -3.02
C ALA A 495 -23.92 4.16 -1.74
N PRO A 496 -22.91 4.40 -0.87
CA PRO A 496 -22.72 3.65 0.38
C PRO A 496 -23.98 3.57 1.24
N GLU A 497 -24.76 4.65 1.30
CA GLU A 497 -26.01 4.75 2.06
C GLU A 497 -27.09 3.81 1.49
N GLN A 498 -27.13 3.66 0.16
CA GLN A 498 -28.05 2.76 -0.52
C GLN A 498 -27.64 1.29 -0.31
N LEU A 499 -26.34 1.00 -0.30
CA LEU A 499 -25.80 -0.31 0.05
C LEU A 499 -26.13 -0.66 1.51
N GLU A 500 -25.88 0.25 2.44
CA GLU A 500 -26.20 0.08 3.85
C GLU A 500 -27.68 -0.25 4.04
N ARG A 501 -28.56 0.59 3.48
CA ARG A 501 -30.00 0.36 3.52
C ARG A 501 -30.39 -1.00 2.91
N PHE A 502 -29.80 -1.37 1.78
CA PHE A 502 -30.06 -2.66 1.15
C PHE A 502 -29.68 -3.82 2.07
N VAL A 503 -28.47 -3.83 2.64
CA VAL A 503 -28.01 -4.90 3.52
C VAL A 503 -28.88 -4.98 4.78
N TYR A 504 -29.18 -3.85 5.43
CA TYR A 504 -30.09 -3.85 6.59
C TYR A 504 -31.47 -4.43 6.26
N ARG A 505 -32.09 -4.00 5.16
CA ARG A 505 -33.42 -4.49 4.76
C ARG A 505 -33.39 -5.97 4.36
N ALA A 506 -32.37 -6.39 3.61
CA ALA A 506 -32.21 -7.78 3.18
C ALA A 506 -31.99 -8.72 4.38
N MET A 507 -31.10 -8.34 5.30
CA MET A 507 -30.79 -9.11 6.51
C MET A 507 -32.02 -9.21 7.43
N ASN A 508 -32.76 -8.10 7.63
CA ASN A 508 -34.01 -8.11 8.40
C ASN A 508 -35.08 -9.01 7.77
N ARG A 509 -35.19 -9.03 6.44
CA ARG A 509 -36.14 -9.89 5.71
C ARG A 509 -35.80 -11.38 5.83
N LEU A 510 -34.54 -11.69 6.08
CA LEU A 510 -34.05 -13.06 6.27
C LEU A 510 -34.03 -13.47 7.76
N ASP A 511 -34.72 -12.72 8.63
CA ASP A 511 -34.76 -12.94 10.09
C ASP A 511 -33.37 -12.96 10.76
N ALA A 512 -32.38 -12.29 10.15
CA ALA A 512 -31.01 -12.17 10.64
C ALA A 512 -30.60 -10.70 10.77
N PRO A 513 -31.26 -9.89 11.64
CA PRO A 513 -31.02 -8.46 11.72
C PRO A 513 -29.57 -8.11 12.07
N LEU A 514 -29.08 -7.00 11.53
CA LEU A 514 -27.77 -6.45 11.89
C LEU A 514 -27.82 -5.79 13.28
N GLU A 515 -26.82 -6.02 14.12
CA GLU A 515 -26.70 -5.39 15.43
C GLU A 515 -25.61 -4.33 15.45
N SER A 516 -25.93 -3.11 15.87
CA SER A 516 -24.92 -2.07 16.12
C SER A 516 -24.52 -2.04 17.59
N LYS A 517 -23.23 -2.25 17.89
CA LYS A 517 -22.64 -2.17 19.23
C LYS A 517 -21.41 -1.27 19.19
N ASN A 518 -21.38 -0.22 20.02
CA ASN A 518 -20.26 0.73 20.13
C ASN A 518 -19.78 1.32 18.78
N GLY A 519 -20.71 1.55 17.83
CA GLY A 519 -20.38 2.09 16.50
C GLY A 519 -19.89 1.04 15.49
N VAL A 520 -19.82 -0.24 15.85
CA VAL A 520 -19.49 -1.35 14.95
C VAL A 520 -20.74 -2.19 14.67
N VAL A 521 -21.00 -2.47 13.40
CA VAL A 521 -22.14 -3.28 12.96
C VAL A 521 -21.72 -4.74 12.91
N HIS A 522 -22.56 -5.62 13.45
CA HIS A 522 -22.34 -7.06 13.49
C HIS A 522 -23.38 -7.77 12.63
N ALA A 523 -22.92 -8.60 11.70
CA ALA A 523 -23.74 -9.45 10.86
C ALA A 523 -23.57 -10.91 11.30
N TYR A 524 -24.63 -11.51 11.84
CA TYR A 524 -24.60 -12.90 12.30
C TYR A 524 -25.04 -13.84 11.17
N LEU A 525 -24.07 -14.35 10.42
CA LEU A 525 -24.34 -15.15 9.21
C LEU A 525 -24.98 -16.51 9.52
N ASP A 526 -24.84 -17.00 10.76
CA ASP A 526 -25.40 -18.28 11.19
C ASP A 526 -26.92 -18.35 11.20
N TYR A 527 -27.60 -17.20 11.27
CA TYR A 527 -29.07 -17.14 11.22
C TYR A 527 -29.62 -17.11 9.80
N LEU A 528 -28.75 -16.97 8.78
CA LEU A 528 -29.20 -16.95 7.39
C LEU A 528 -29.68 -18.33 6.93
N PRO A 529 -30.60 -18.38 5.95
CA PRO A 529 -31.03 -19.63 5.33
C PRO A 529 -29.85 -20.47 4.81
N GLN A 530 -29.96 -21.80 4.92
CA GLN A 530 -28.88 -22.74 4.61
C GLN A 530 -28.24 -22.53 3.23
N ALA A 531 -29.04 -22.26 2.20
CA ALA A 531 -28.54 -22.02 0.85
C ALA A 531 -27.63 -20.77 0.73
N ILE A 532 -27.94 -19.70 1.48
CA ILE A 532 -27.11 -18.48 1.51
C ILE A 532 -25.86 -18.75 2.34
N LYS A 533 -26.01 -19.44 3.47
CA LYS A 533 -24.91 -19.82 4.34
C LYS A 533 -23.85 -20.64 3.59
N GLU A 534 -24.24 -21.71 2.90
CA GLU A 534 -23.32 -22.55 2.12
C GLU A 534 -22.55 -21.76 1.04
N ARG A 535 -23.19 -20.78 0.41
CA ARG A 535 -22.54 -19.89 -0.57
C ARG A 535 -21.53 -18.93 0.08
N LEU A 536 -21.80 -18.46 1.30
CA LEU A 536 -20.90 -17.62 2.08
C LEU A 536 -19.73 -18.44 2.65
N ASP A 537 -20.00 -19.66 3.13
CA ASP A 537 -19.00 -20.58 3.63
C ASP A 537 -17.99 -20.95 2.53
N GLY A 538 -18.46 -21.15 1.29
CA GLY A 538 -17.60 -21.36 0.11
C GLY A 538 -16.73 -20.14 -0.26
N ARG A 539 -16.98 -18.98 0.34
CA ARG A 539 -16.17 -17.76 0.25
C ARG A 539 -15.37 -17.49 1.53
N ASN A 540 -15.29 -18.47 2.45
CA ASN A 540 -14.64 -18.39 3.75
C ASN A 540 -15.26 -17.34 4.71
N LEU A 541 -16.57 -17.06 4.58
CA LEU A 541 -17.29 -16.13 5.45
C LEU A 541 -18.23 -16.90 6.40
N ASN A 542 -17.77 -17.09 7.64
CA ASN A 542 -18.47 -17.91 8.64
C ASN A 542 -18.64 -17.13 9.94
N GLY A 543 -19.76 -17.34 10.65
CA GLY A 543 -19.97 -16.81 11.99
C GLY A 543 -20.32 -15.31 12.05
N PRO A 544 -20.06 -14.63 13.19
CA PRO A 544 -20.32 -13.20 13.34
C PRO A 544 -19.27 -12.37 12.61
N LEU A 545 -19.73 -11.60 11.62
CA LEU A 545 -18.90 -10.70 10.84
C LEU A 545 -19.03 -9.26 11.38
N ARG A 546 -17.91 -8.62 11.69
CA ARG A 546 -17.88 -7.19 12.03
C ARG A 546 -17.76 -6.39 10.74
N ILE A 547 -18.70 -5.49 10.49
CA ILE A 547 -18.77 -4.72 9.25
C ILE A 547 -18.84 -3.22 9.54
N THR A 548 -18.33 -2.44 8.59
CA THR A 548 -18.51 -0.97 8.54
C THR A 548 -18.90 -0.55 7.13
N PHE A 549 -19.78 0.44 7.03
CA PHE A 549 -20.10 1.11 5.76
C PHE A 549 -19.26 2.38 5.56
N ASP A 550 -18.61 2.86 6.63
CA ASP A 550 -17.70 4.00 6.59
C ASP A 550 -16.27 3.52 6.25
N LYS A 551 -15.72 4.05 5.17
CA LYS A 551 -14.37 3.74 4.69
C LYS A 551 -13.27 4.44 5.50
N ASN A 552 -13.63 5.50 6.23
CA ASN A 552 -12.66 6.35 6.93
C ASN A 552 -12.43 5.90 8.38
N ARG A 553 -13.29 5.05 8.92
CA ARG A 553 -13.21 4.55 10.30
C ARG A 553 -13.35 3.04 10.31
N VAL A 554 -12.22 2.36 10.20
CA VAL A 554 -12.16 0.89 10.26
C VAL A 554 -11.56 0.49 11.59
N ALA A 555 -12.40 0.04 12.52
CA ALA A 555 -11.91 -0.59 13.74
C ALA A 555 -11.18 -1.90 13.39
N PRO A 556 -10.20 -2.35 14.20
CA PRO A 556 -9.51 -3.62 13.97
C PRO A 556 -10.49 -4.79 13.79
N HIS A 557 -10.20 -5.70 12.85
CA HIS A 557 -11.04 -6.85 12.49
C HIS A 557 -12.45 -6.50 12.01
N THR A 558 -12.62 -5.35 11.35
CA THR A 558 -13.89 -4.92 10.77
C THR A 558 -13.78 -4.85 9.25
N GLU A 559 -14.65 -5.55 8.54
CA GLU A 559 -14.65 -5.54 7.08
C GLU A 559 -15.40 -4.34 6.52
N ILE A 560 -14.83 -3.70 5.51
CA ILE A 560 -15.48 -2.60 4.80
C ILE A 560 -16.52 -3.21 3.85
N MET A 561 -17.78 -2.93 4.13
CA MET A 561 -18.89 -3.38 3.30
C MET A 561 -18.92 -2.55 2.01
N THR A 562 -18.61 -3.21 0.90
CA THR A 562 -18.71 -2.62 -0.44
C THR A 562 -19.65 -3.45 -1.31
N ARG A 563 -20.09 -2.91 -2.45
CA ARG A 563 -20.99 -3.62 -3.37
C ARG A 563 -20.39 -4.93 -3.90
N ASN A 564 -19.07 -5.02 -3.94
CA ASN A 564 -18.34 -6.21 -4.41
C ASN A 564 -18.02 -7.20 -3.27
N HIS A 565 -18.34 -6.86 -2.02
CA HIS A 565 -18.22 -7.80 -0.92
C HIS A 565 -19.17 -8.98 -1.14
N ALA A 566 -18.76 -10.19 -0.75
CA ALA A 566 -19.52 -11.40 -1.06
C ALA A 566 -20.93 -11.39 -0.43
N LEU A 567 -21.08 -10.85 0.79
CA LEU A 567 -22.38 -10.75 1.47
C LEU A 567 -23.45 -10.01 0.64
N PRO A 568 -23.31 -8.71 0.28
CA PRO A 568 -24.31 -8.02 -0.51
C PRO A 568 -24.50 -8.62 -1.91
N SER A 569 -23.45 -9.16 -2.54
CA SER A 569 -23.59 -9.85 -3.84
C SER A 569 -24.50 -11.07 -3.74
N ILE A 570 -24.23 -11.96 -2.77
CA ILE A 570 -25.00 -13.19 -2.57
C ILE A 570 -26.44 -12.87 -2.14
N LEU A 571 -26.63 -11.87 -1.27
CA LEU A 571 -27.96 -11.39 -0.88
C LEU A 571 -28.73 -10.87 -2.10
N ALA A 572 -28.10 -10.04 -2.94
CA ALA A 572 -28.73 -9.48 -4.13
C ALA A 572 -29.09 -10.55 -5.16
N GLU A 573 -28.17 -11.49 -5.43
CA GLU A 573 -28.40 -12.62 -6.32
C GLU A 573 -29.55 -13.50 -5.81
N SER A 574 -29.55 -13.88 -4.53
CA SER A 574 -30.58 -14.74 -3.96
C SER A 574 -31.96 -14.09 -3.98
N LEU A 575 -32.04 -12.79 -3.69
CA LEU A 575 -33.30 -12.03 -3.76
C LEU A 575 -33.80 -11.87 -5.20
N LEU A 576 -32.89 -11.66 -6.16
CA LEU A 576 -33.22 -11.54 -7.57
C LEU A 576 -33.67 -12.88 -8.17
N GLU A 577 -32.97 -13.97 -7.85
CA GLU A 577 -33.35 -15.34 -8.21
C GLU A 577 -34.77 -15.63 -7.73
N GLY A 578 -35.08 -15.32 -6.47
CA GLY A 578 -36.43 -15.50 -5.92
C GLY A 578 -37.49 -14.62 -6.59
N ALA A 579 -37.14 -13.40 -7.00
CA ALA A 579 -38.05 -12.51 -7.74
C ALA A 579 -38.34 -12.98 -9.17
N LEU A 580 -37.40 -13.68 -9.80
CA LEU A 580 -37.51 -14.18 -11.18
C LEU A 580 -38.15 -15.59 -11.24
N ASP A 581 -37.86 -16.44 -10.26
CA ASP A 581 -38.48 -17.75 -10.08
C ASP A 581 -39.12 -17.90 -8.68
N PRO A 582 -40.33 -17.35 -8.49
CA PRO A 582 -41.05 -17.45 -7.22
C PRO A 582 -41.34 -18.88 -6.75
N GLN A 583 -41.39 -19.86 -7.67
CA GLN A 583 -41.73 -21.25 -7.35
C GLN A 583 -40.50 -22.06 -6.91
N GLY A 584 -39.32 -21.72 -7.43
CA GLY A 584 -38.04 -22.29 -7.01
C GLY A 584 -37.39 -21.58 -5.82
N SER A 585 -37.94 -20.44 -5.39
CA SER A 585 -37.37 -19.63 -4.32
C SER A 585 -37.48 -20.30 -2.95
N VAL A 586 -36.36 -20.38 -2.23
CA VAL A 586 -36.30 -20.75 -0.80
C VAL A 586 -36.79 -19.59 0.09
N LEU A 587 -36.84 -18.37 -0.46
CA LEU A 587 -37.21 -17.13 0.22
C LEU A 587 -38.59 -16.66 -0.21
N GLU A 588 -39.25 -15.85 0.63
CA GLU A 588 -40.43 -15.11 0.19
C GLU A 588 -40.06 -14.19 -0.99
N PRO A 589 -40.60 -14.41 -2.19
CA PRO A 589 -40.16 -13.75 -3.40
C PRO A 589 -40.49 -12.25 -3.39
N LEU A 590 -39.60 -11.43 -3.92
CA LEU A 590 -39.86 -10.00 -4.05
C LEU A 590 -40.83 -9.75 -5.21
N GLY A 591 -41.94 -9.06 -4.90
CA GLY A 591 -42.90 -8.63 -5.90
C GLY A 591 -42.30 -7.58 -6.83
N ARG A 592 -42.36 -7.83 -8.15
CA ARG A 592 -42.01 -6.82 -9.18
C ARG A 592 -43.11 -5.79 -9.42
N MET A 593 -44.28 -6.02 -8.83
CA MET A 593 -45.41 -5.11 -8.86
C MET A 593 -45.94 -4.91 -7.46
N GLY A 594 -46.32 -3.68 -7.11
CA GLY A 594 -46.86 -3.38 -5.79
C GLY A 594 -47.79 -2.17 -5.81
N ALA A 595 -48.80 -2.20 -4.94
CA ALA A 595 -49.69 -1.07 -4.72
C ALA A 595 -49.95 -0.89 -3.23
N TRP A 596 -49.69 0.29 -2.68
CA TRP A 596 -49.90 0.58 -1.27
C TRP A 596 -50.35 2.03 -1.05
N PRO A 597 -51.09 2.31 0.04
CA PRO A 597 -51.47 3.65 0.43
C PRO A 597 -50.32 4.32 1.20
N THR A 598 -50.14 5.62 1.01
CA THR A 598 -49.13 6.43 1.71
C THR A 598 -49.55 7.89 1.77
N GLN A 599 -49.31 8.55 2.90
CA GLN A 599 -49.51 10.00 3.05
C GLN A 599 -48.48 10.84 2.28
N GLY A 600 -47.43 10.22 1.75
CA GLY A 600 -46.36 10.91 1.03
C GLY A 600 -46.70 11.35 -0.40
N VAL A 601 -47.89 11.01 -0.91
CA VAL A 601 -48.38 11.45 -2.22
C VAL A 601 -49.76 12.10 -2.09
N ALA A 602 -50.02 13.14 -2.88
CA ALA A 602 -51.32 13.84 -2.88
C ALA A 602 -52.31 13.29 -3.93
N GLN A 603 -51.80 12.55 -4.91
CA GLN A 603 -52.55 11.95 -6.00
C GLN A 603 -52.06 10.52 -6.22
N LEU A 604 -52.84 9.73 -6.96
CA LEU A 604 -52.40 8.39 -7.38
C LEU A 604 -51.13 8.52 -8.23
N THR A 605 -50.03 7.93 -7.76
CA THR A 605 -48.73 8.04 -8.42
C THR A 605 -48.30 6.67 -8.93
N THR A 606 -48.11 6.54 -10.24
CA THR A 606 -47.56 5.34 -10.88
C THR A 606 -46.05 5.50 -11.02
N LEU A 607 -45.29 4.57 -10.48
CA LEU A 607 -43.85 4.48 -10.66
C LEU A 607 -43.48 3.33 -11.57
N VAL A 608 -42.59 3.59 -12.51
CA VAL A 608 -42.09 2.61 -13.48
C VAL A 608 -40.59 2.51 -13.31
N LEU A 609 -40.09 1.34 -12.93
CA LEU A 609 -38.67 1.03 -12.88
C LEU A 609 -38.25 0.46 -14.24
N LEU A 610 -37.35 1.15 -14.89
CA LEU A 610 -36.87 0.92 -16.24
C LEU A 610 -35.45 0.33 -16.22
N ARG A 611 -35.18 -0.60 -17.13
CA ARG A 611 -33.83 -0.96 -17.56
C ARG A 611 -33.64 -0.39 -18.97
N LEU A 612 -32.84 0.66 -19.05
CA LEU A 612 -32.50 1.37 -20.27
C LEU A 612 -31.22 0.76 -20.84
N ARG A 613 -31.21 0.49 -22.15
CA ARG A 613 -30.08 -0.11 -22.86
C ARG A 613 -29.62 0.86 -23.93
N TYR A 614 -28.32 1.03 -24.10
CA TYR A 614 -27.75 1.92 -25.10
C TYR A 614 -26.66 1.23 -25.91
N LYS A 615 -26.62 1.55 -27.20
CA LYS A 615 -25.51 1.24 -28.09
C LYS A 615 -24.54 2.41 -28.07
N LEU A 616 -23.33 2.14 -27.60
CA LEU A 616 -22.26 3.11 -27.54
C LEU A 616 -21.22 2.81 -28.61
N HIS A 617 -21.16 3.67 -29.62
CA HIS A 617 -20.22 3.57 -30.72
C HIS A 617 -19.02 4.48 -30.46
N VAL A 618 -17.86 3.88 -30.23
CA VAL A 618 -16.60 4.60 -30.09
C VAL A 618 -15.91 4.64 -31.45
N HIS A 619 -15.87 5.81 -32.06
CA HIS A 619 -15.18 6.07 -33.33
C HIS A 619 -13.70 6.38 -33.06
N ALA A 620 -12.89 5.33 -32.95
CA ALA A 620 -11.43 5.40 -32.84
C ALA A 620 -10.77 4.64 -34.02
N ARG A 621 -9.43 4.53 -34.06
CA ARG A 621 -8.71 3.76 -35.10
C ARG A 621 -9.25 2.33 -35.28
N LYS A 622 -9.75 1.71 -34.20
CA LYS A 622 -10.62 0.54 -34.26
C LYS A 622 -11.99 0.95 -33.71
N ALA A 623 -13.02 0.92 -34.56
CA ALA A 623 -14.38 1.16 -34.10
C ALA A 623 -14.79 0.07 -33.10
N ARG A 624 -15.37 0.48 -31.98
CA ARG A 624 -15.90 -0.45 -30.97
C ARG A 624 -17.36 -0.13 -30.72
N LEU A 625 -18.19 -1.17 -30.74
CA LEU A 625 -19.58 -1.11 -30.31
C LEU A 625 -19.68 -1.76 -28.94
N LEU A 626 -20.17 -1.02 -27.96
CA LEU A 626 -20.46 -1.50 -26.61
C LEU A 626 -21.96 -1.42 -26.37
N LEU A 627 -22.51 -2.44 -25.71
CA LEU A 627 -23.85 -2.38 -25.15
C LEU A 627 -23.70 -1.99 -23.68
N VAL A 628 -24.36 -0.91 -23.27
CA VAL A 628 -24.35 -0.44 -21.89
C VAL A 628 -25.78 -0.37 -21.36
N GLU A 629 -25.94 -0.54 -20.06
CA GLU A 629 -27.24 -0.58 -19.42
C GLU A 629 -27.24 0.34 -18.20
N GLU A 630 -28.37 1.02 -17.98
CA GLU A 630 -28.62 1.76 -16.74
C GLU A 630 -30.04 1.43 -16.24
N ALA A 631 -30.24 1.47 -14.93
CA ALA A 631 -31.55 1.33 -14.31
C ALA A 631 -32.03 2.70 -13.84
N ASP A 632 -33.27 3.06 -14.17
CA ASP A 632 -33.85 4.29 -13.64
C ASP A 632 -35.35 4.24 -13.38
N THR A 633 -35.87 5.17 -12.58
CA THR A 633 -37.28 5.20 -12.18
C THR A 633 -37.96 6.47 -12.65
N LEU A 634 -39.17 6.33 -13.19
CA LEU A 634 -40.05 7.45 -13.54
C LEU A 634 -41.31 7.43 -12.68
N ALA A 635 -41.76 8.59 -12.23
CA ALA A 635 -43.01 8.76 -11.48
C ALA A 635 -44.01 9.61 -12.28
N PHE A 636 -45.26 9.16 -12.32
CA PHE A 636 -46.36 9.80 -13.03
C PHE A 636 -47.54 10.03 -12.07
N GLU A 637 -47.96 11.27 -11.93
CA GLU A 637 -49.08 11.65 -11.06
C GLU A 637 -50.42 11.67 -11.82
N GLY A 638 -51.48 11.25 -11.13
CA GLY A 638 -52.85 11.33 -11.62
C GLY A 638 -53.02 10.61 -12.96
N LEU A 639 -53.47 11.33 -13.99
CA LEU A 639 -53.61 10.86 -15.37
C LEU A 639 -52.58 11.49 -16.33
N SER A 640 -51.58 12.19 -15.80
CA SER A 640 -50.56 12.85 -16.63
C SER A 640 -49.77 11.86 -17.48
N GLU A 641 -49.52 12.17 -18.75
CA GLU A 641 -48.62 11.39 -19.61
C GLU A 641 -47.16 11.83 -19.46
N THR A 642 -46.90 12.97 -18.81
CA THR A 642 -45.56 13.45 -18.47
C THR A 642 -45.17 12.98 -17.07
N PHE A 643 -43.91 12.58 -16.91
CA PHE A 643 -43.37 12.23 -15.60
C PHE A 643 -43.18 13.50 -14.75
N CYS A 644 -43.52 13.45 -13.47
CA CYS A 644 -43.30 14.55 -12.52
C CYS A 644 -41.91 14.47 -11.87
N LYS A 645 -41.38 13.26 -11.70
CA LYS A 645 -40.05 12.99 -11.14
C LYS A 645 -39.38 11.86 -11.91
N ALA A 646 -38.05 11.91 -11.98
CA ALA A 646 -37.19 10.89 -12.56
C ALA A 646 -35.95 10.68 -11.67
N GLY A 647 -35.18 9.62 -11.90
CA GLY A 647 -33.94 9.44 -11.15
C GLY A 647 -34.17 9.07 -9.69
N GLU A 648 -33.25 9.55 -8.85
CA GLU A 648 -33.29 9.37 -7.39
C GLU A 648 -34.56 9.98 -6.76
N ALA A 649 -35.03 11.12 -7.27
CA ALA A 649 -36.24 11.77 -6.75
C ALA A 649 -37.51 10.91 -6.93
N ALA A 650 -37.56 10.07 -7.98
CA ALA A 650 -38.62 9.09 -8.15
C ALA A 650 -38.40 7.86 -7.27
N ARG A 651 -37.15 7.37 -7.12
CA ARG A 651 -36.83 6.24 -6.24
C ARG A 651 -37.16 6.50 -4.77
N GLN A 652 -36.91 7.71 -4.29
CA GLN A 652 -37.25 8.12 -2.91
C GLN A 652 -38.75 7.98 -2.60
N LEU A 653 -39.63 8.04 -3.61
CA LEU A 653 -41.06 7.79 -3.39
C LEU A 653 -41.35 6.32 -3.04
N LEU A 654 -40.52 5.37 -3.47
CA LEU A 654 -40.64 3.96 -3.09
C LEU A 654 -40.25 3.71 -1.63
N ASP A 655 -39.54 4.66 -1.00
CA ASP A 655 -39.17 4.59 0.41
C ASP A 655 -40.22 5.20 1.35
N LEU A 656 -41.31 5.76 0.81
CA LEU A 656 -42.40 6.31 1.62
C LEU A 656 -43.08 5.19 2.41
N GLU A 657 -43.26 5.43 3.72
CA GLU A 657 -43.94 4.48 4.59
C GLU A 657 -45.40 4.27 4.15
N SER A 658 -45.81 3.00 4.19
CA SER A 658 -47.19 2.63 3.92
C SER A 658 -48.07 2.90 5.13
N THR A 659 -49.26 3.47 4.91
CA THR A 659 -50.26 3.70 5.97
C THR A 659 -51.09 2.48 6.31
N GLY A 660 -50.95 1.39 5.54
CA GLY A 660 -51.64 0.13 5.76
C GLY A 660 -51.72 -0.73 4.51
N ASP A 661 -52.26 -1.94 4.63
CA ASP A 661 -52.42 -2.83 3.48
C ASP A 661 -53.72 -2.59 2.70
N LEU A 662 -53.62 -2.52 1.38
CA LEU A 662 -54.78 -2.53 0.50
C LEU A 662 -55.37 -3.95 0.41
N PRO A 663 -56.71 -4.09 0.32
CA PRO A 663 -57.33 -5.37 -0.02
C PRO A 663 -56.83 -5.90 -1.38
N GLU A 664 -56.64 -7.22 -1.50
CA GLU A 664 -56.07 -7.83 -2.72
C GLU A 664 -56.81 -7.46 -4.01
N ALA A 665 -58.15 -7.41 -3.97
CA ALA A 665 -58.95 -6.99 -5.13
C ALA A 665 -58.66 -5.53 -5.55
N ALA A 666 -58.38 -4.64 -4.58
CA ALA A 666 -58.02 -3.25 -4.86
C ALA A 666 -56.59 -3.16 -5.43
N LYS A 667 -55.63 -3.90 -4.87
CA LYS A 667 -54.25 -4.01 -5.40
C LYS A 667 -54.27 -4.46 -6.86
N GLN A 668 -54.96 -5.55 -7.17
CA GLN A 668 -55.09 -6.06 -8.55
C GLN A 668 -55.71 -5.03 -9.50
N ARG A 669 -56.75 -4.31 -9.06
CA ARG A 669 -57.39 -3.27 -9.88
C ARG A 669 -56.42 -2.12 -10.19
N PHE A 670 -55.72 -1.60 -9.19
CA PHE A 670 -54.75 -0.51 -9.39
C PHE A 670 -53.59 -0.94 -10.30
N LEU A 671 -53.06 -2.15 -10.10
CA LEU A 671 -51.98 -2.68 -10.93
C LEU A 671 -52.42 -2.93 -12.37
N ALA A 672 -53.62 -3.45 -12.59
CA ALA A 672 -54.17 -3.64 -13.94
C ALA A 672 -54.35 -2.30 -14.67
N GLN A 673 -54.86 -1.28 -13.99
CA GLN A 673 -55.00 0.08 -14.54
C GLN A 673 -53.64 0.71 -14.85
N ALA A 674 -52.68 0.59 -13.94
CA ALA A 674 -51.33 1.10 -14.14
C ALA A 674 -50.63 0.42 -15.33
N ARG A 675 -50.78 -0.91 -15.47
CA ARG A 675 -50.24 -1.66 -16.60
C ARG A 675 -50.85 -1.21 -17.93
N GLN A 676 -52.18 -1.09 -17.99
CA GLN A 676 -52.85 -0.60 -19.20
C GLN A 676 -52.37 0.81 -19.57
N ARG A 677 -52.24 1.70 -18.58
CA ARG A 677 -51.75 3.07 -18.77
C ARG A 677 -50.32 3.10 -19.29
N VAL A 678 -49.44 2.24 -18.79
CA VAL A 678 -48.07 2.10 -19.28
C VAL A 678 -48.06 1.70 -20.76
N GLU A 679 -48.82 0.67 -21.12
CA GLU A 679 -48.88 0.14 -22.49
C GLU A 679 -49.50 1.15 -23.48
N GLN A 680 -50.52 1.92 -23.07
CA GLN A 680 -51.29 2.78 -23.98
C GLN A 680 -50.84 4.25 -23.99
N ASN A 681 -50.43 4.80 -22.84
CA ASN A 681 -50.24 6.25 -22.67
C ASN A 681 -48.78 6.64 -22.37
N LEU A 682 -48.03 5.83 -21.61
CA LEU A 682 -46.72 6.25 -21.12
C LEU A 682 -45.54 5.84 -22.02
N THR A 683 -45.77 4.99 -23.01
CA THR A 683 -44.71 4.51 -23.92
C THR A 683 -43.97 5.66 -24.60
N GLY A 684 -44.69 6.70 -25.06
CA GLY A 684 -44.07 7.87 -25.69
C GLY A 684 -43.17 8.66 -24.74
N ALA A 685 -43.61 8.87 -23.50
CA ALA A 685 -42.82 9.57 -22.48
C ALA A 685 -41.58 8.77 -22.05
N ILE A 686 -41.71 7.45 -21.92
CA ILE A 686 -40.59 6.55 -21.60
C ILE A 686 -39.53 6.58 -22.72
N GLN A 687 -39.96 6.53 -23.99
CA GLN A 687 -39.05 6.62 -25.14
C GLN A 687 -38.36 7.99 -25.22
N ALA A 688 -39.10 9.07 -25.00
CA ALA A 688 -38.54 10.43 -24.95
C ALA A 688 -37.49 10.56 -23.84
N TYR A 689 -37.76 9.99 -22.66
CA TYR A 689 -36.81 9.97 -21.56
C TYR A 689 -35.54 9.16 -21.89
N ALA A 690 -35.69 7.98 -22.50
CA ALA A 690 -34.55 7.17 -22.94
C ALA A 690 -33.65 7.92 -23.94
N GLN A 691 -34.26 8.68 -24.86
CA GLN A 691 -33.54 9.53 -25.82
C GLN A 691 -32.81 10.69 -25.12
N GLN A 692 -33.49 11.38 -24.21
CA GLN A 692 -32.89 12.45 -23.41
C GLN A 692 -31.67 11.93 -22.60
N ARG A 693 -31.78 10.74 -22.02
CA ARG A 693 -30.67 10.08 -21.31
C ARG A 693 -29.51 9.71 -22.24
N ALA A 694 -29.79 9.20 -23.44
CA ALA A 694 -28.76 8.90 -24.44
C ALA A 694 -27.95 10.16 -24.82
N GLU A 695 -28.63 11.28 -25.04
CA GLU A 695 -28.00 12.57 -25.35
C GLU A 695 -27.14 13.07 -24.19
N GLN A 696 -27.62 12.95 -22.95
CA GLN A 696 -26.85 13.30 -21.75
C GLN A 696 -25.60 12.42 -21.62
N LEU A 697 -25.74 11.10 -21.76
CA LEU A 697 -24.61 10.16 -21.71
C LEU A 697 -23.57 10.46 -22.80
N GLN A 698 -24.01 10.81 -24.00
CA GLN A 698 -23.12 11.23 -25.07
C GLN A 698 -22.36 12.51 -24.70
N ALA A 699 -23.04 13.52 -24.16
CA ALA A 699 -22.41 14.76 -23.72
C ALA A 699 -21.40 14.54 -22.58
N ASP A 700 -21.74 13.68 -21.61
CA ASP A 700 -20.87 13.31 -20.50
C ASP A 700 -19.61 12.58 -21.01
N HIS A 701 -19.76 11.66 -21.98
CA HIS A 701 -18.62 11.00 -22.64
C HIS A 701 -17.73 11.96 -23.43
N LEU A 702 -18.29 12.95 -24.10
CA LEU A 702 -17.51 13.96 -24.82
C LEU A 702 -16.73 14.83 -23.84
N ARG A 703 -17.35 15.29 -22.76
CA ARG A 703 -16.71 16.15 -21.74
C ARG A 703 -15.46 15.52 -21.13
N VAL A 704 -15.56 14.25 -20.68
CA VAL A 704 -14.42 13.53 -20.07
C VAL A 704 -13.34 13.17 -21.11
N ARG A 705 -13.70 13.09 -22.40
CA ARG A 705 -12.76 12.76 -23.48
C ARG A 705 -12.14 13.98 -24.14
N GLU A 706 -12.77 15.15 -24.10
CA GLU A 706 -12.20 16.42 -24.58
C GLU A 706 -10.96 16.82 -23.77
N THR A 707 -10.85 16.38 -22.52
CA THR A 707 -9.62 16.46 -21.72
C THR A 707 -8.48 15.57 -22.25
N LYS A 708 -8.75 14.68 -23.23
CA LYS A 708 -7.76 13.86 -23.94
C LYS A 708 -7.62 14.31 -25.40
N VAL A 709 -6.38 14.52 -25.84
CA VAL A 709 -6.02 15.12 -27.16
C VAL A 709 -6.49 14.31 -28.39
N GLU A 710 -6.85 13.04 -28.24
CA GLU A 710 -7.50 12.24 -29.30
C GLU A 710 -9.00 12.08 -29.00
N VAL A 711 -9.79 13.03 -29.49
CA VAL A 711 -11.26 13.01 -29.39
C VAL A 711 -11.80 11.91 -30.28
N SER A 712 -11.88 10.70 -29.73
CA SER A 712 -12.69 9.64 -30.34
C SER A 712 -14.15 10.05 -30.19
N LYS A 713 -14.81 10.34 -31.31
CA LYS A 713 -16.24 10.68 -31.32
C LYS A 713 -17.00 9.50 -30.71
N VAL A 714 -17.89 9.77 -29.77
CA VAL A 714 -18.78 8.78 -29.18
C VAL A 714 -20.20 9.13 -29.60
N THR A 715 -20.94 8.15 -30.09
CA THR A 715 -22.38 8.28 -30.33
C THR A 715 -23.12 7.26 -29.47
N VAL A 716 -24.19 7.71 -28.81
CA VAL A 716 -25.00 6.89 -27.90
C VAL A 716 -26.42 6.84 -28.46
N GLU A 717 -26.93 5.62 -28.68
CA GLU A 717 -28.28 5.41 -29.21
C GLU A 717 -29.07 4.52 -28.24
N PRO A 718 -30.30 4.89 -27.83
CA PRO A 718 -31.11 4.04 -26.98
C PRO A 718 -31.65 2.84 -27.76
N VAL A 719 -31.71 1.69 -27.10
CA VAL A 719 -32.38 0.49 -27.61
C VAL A 719 -33.81 0.51 -27.10
N LEU A 720 -34.76 0.69 -28.03
CA LEU A 720 -36.18 0.77 -27.74
C LEU A 720 -36.93 -0.50 -28.17
N PRO A 721 -38.02 -0.89 -27.47
CA PRO A 721 -38.57 -0.25 -26.28
C PRO A 721 -37.70 -0.49 -25.03
N ALA A 722 -37.79 0.42 -24.05
CA ALA A 722 -37.16 0.25 -22.74
C ALA A 722 -37.80 -0.92 -21.99
N ASP A 723 -36.99 -1.70 -21.25
CA ASP A 723 -37.51 -2.80 -20.45
C ASP A 723 -38.13 -2.27 -19.16
N ILE A 724 -39.33 -2.73 -18.82
CA ILE A 724 -39.98 -2.39 -17.56
C ILE A 724 -39.73 -3.55 -16.58
N VAL A 725 -38.88 -3.30 -15.59
CA VAL A 725 -38.49 -4.32 -14.61
C VAL A 725 -39.33 -4.25 -13.33
N GLY A 726 -39.98 -3.12 -13.04
CA GLY A 726 -40.91 -2.98 -11.92
C GLY A 726 -42.01 -1.94 -12.16
N LEU A 727 -43.17 -2.14 -11.53
CA LEU A 727 -44.35 -1.26 -11.63
C LEU A 727 -45.00 -1.07 -10.25
N PHE A 728 -45.01 0.15 -9.74
CA PHE A 728 -45.53 0.44 -8.40
C PHE A 728 -46.62 1.52 -8.46
N VAL A 729 -47.60 1.44 -7.56
CA VAL A 729 -48.69 2.42 -7.45
C VAL A 729 -48.80 2.90 -6.01
N LEU A 730 -48.57 4.19 -5.80
CA LEU A 730 -48.77 4.86 -4.52
C LEU A 730 -50.16 5.50 -4.52
N ALA A 731 -51.00 5.09 -3.58
CA ALA A 731 -52.32 5.67 -3.37
C ALA A 731 -52.27 6.69 -2.21
N PRO A 732 -52.88 7.88 -2.34
CA PRO A 732 -52.97 8.85 -1.25
C PRO A 732 -53.88 8.38 -0.10
#